data_AF-A0A914F2U8-F1
#
_entry.id   AF-A0A914F2U8-F1
#
_cell.length_a   1.000
_cell.length_b   1.000
_cell.length_c   1.000
_cell.angle_alpha   90.00
_cell.angle_beta   90.00
_cell.angle_gamma   90.00
#
_symmetry.space_group_name_H-M   'P 1'
#
loop_
_entity.id
_entity.type
_entity.pdbx_description
1 polymer ?
#
loop_
_entity_poly.entity_id
_entity_poly.type
_entity_poly.pdbx_seq_one_letter_code
_entity_poly.pdbx_strand_id
1 'polypeptide(L)'
;MSELPLRLPIQKSLFECFLLYSFGITVELLFRLIGPPKQGYFCNDVSIKFTSKYSIVNGFELAAFVYCCSFFPILFTELYRLLKYDPEICYSMAERGYNKITRLAIRIIVFFGYCQVAIVLTWGLTTVTKFSIGRPRPYFLWMCNSTYTCASNYSSEYVSPDKYECQGNPLFVQEARLSFFSGHSSLSLAAATYAVLYLQARMPPKLFSRLLTPFIQFILFACGLFVAYSRVVDHNHHPTDVLCGVFVGIVVACLVAKYVARLFDPPTEVALIKPTRLTATYAVLYLQARMPPKLFSRLLTPFIQFILFACGLFVAYSRVVDHNHHPTDVLCGVFVGIVVACLVAKYVARLFDPPTEVALIKPTRLSSSSNELEVDCEFYELCSSDDKKLCEILQKIGALPTSRTCLCNKTMKLHYPENGNPYFKCTDKACSKEISIIENTVFQSTSLYMRELLQFTYFWIYNTSYKRIKWELGRYVSKETLKIWLNLCRKICSTHFKKYPIKIGGPDVIVEIGKTQLAKKESGRKLWTIGGCERGNSKKCFMVTVPDLRKKTLLPLFAKYIADDSIIMSPYWASAALNSRRNISHHFQVKYFEGLAHKSNPAIHSCSINVKWRDLKYFLESKSNLKEKNIPSYVLEHVWRQKFGENGHGFFYLWKQIIEQHSTF
;
A
#
# COMPACT_ATOMS: atom_id res chain seq x y z
N MET A 1 -15.56 -9.67 -31.20
CA MET A 1 -15.44 -8.22 -30.96
C MET A 1 -16.31 -7.84 -29.78
N SER A 2 -15.70 -7.60 -28.62
CA SER A 2 -16.36 -6.99 -27.46
C SER A 2 -15.39 -6.00 -26.84
N GLU A 3 -15.35 -4.80 -27.42
CA GLU A 3 -14.55 -3.66 -26.96
C GLU A 3 -15.08 -3.09 -25.63
N LEU A 4 -14.97 -3.79 -24.49
CA LEU A 4 -15.28 -3.16 -23.21
C LEU A 4 -14.56 -3.84 -22.02
N PRO A 5 -13.29 -3.47 -21.78
CA PRO A 5 -12.89 -3.10 -20.41
C PRO A 5 -11.91 -1.91 -20.31
N LEU A 6 -11.45 -1.36 -21.45
CA LEU A 6 -10.46 -0.28 -21.50
C LEU A 6 -11.07 1.12 -21.32
N ARG A 7 -12.27 1.33 -21.87
CA ARG A 7 -12.95 2.63 -21.87
C ARG A 7 -13.30 3.06 -20.44
N LEU A 8 -13.82 2.14 -19.61
CA LEU A 8 -14.36 2.46 -18.28
C LEU A 8 -13.34 3.07 -17.27
N PRO A 9 -12.11 2.54 -17.07
CA PRO A 9 -11.19 3.09 -16.07
C PRO A 9 -10.56 4.42 -16.49
N ILE A 10 -10.23 4.57 -17.78
CA ILE A 10 -9.67 5.81 -18.33
C ILE A 10 -10.74 6.89 -18.39
N GLN A 11 -11.94 6.58 -18.88
CA GLN A 11 -13.06 7.52 -18.87
C GLN A 11 -13.42 7.96 -17.46
N LYS A 12 -13.42 7.04 -16.48
CA LYS A 12 -13.63 7.39 -15.08
C LYS A 12 -12.55 8.34 -14.54
N SER A 13 -11.28 8.05 -14.78
CA SER A 13 -10.18 8.89 -14.29
C SER A 13 -10.19 10.28 -14.96
N LEU A 14 -10.45 10.33 -16.26
CA LEU A 14 -10.58 11.59 -17.01
C LEU A 14 -11.81 12.40 -16.56
N PHE A 15 -12.93 11.73 -16.30
CA PHE A 15 -14.13 12.35 -15.77
C PHE A 15 -13.91 12.90 -14.36
N GLU A 16 -13.21 12.18 -13.49
CA GLU A 16 -12.83 12.66 -12.16
C GLU A 16 -11.90 13.88 -12.23
N CYS A 17 -10.91 13.88 -13.14
CA CYS A 17 -10.08 15.06 -13.41
C CYS A 17 -10.93 16.24 -13.93
N PHE A 18 -11.85 15.98 -14.85
CA PHE A 18 -12.76 17.01 -15.38
C PHE A 18 -13.60 17.64 -14.27
N LEU A 19 -14.22 16.83 -13.40
CA LEU A 19 -15.00 17.31 -12.26
C LEU A 19 -14.16 18.14 -11.28
N LEU A 20 -12.92 17.73 -11.05
CA LEU A 20 -12.01 18.45 -10.16
C LEU A 20 -11.67 19.84 -10.72
N TYR A 21 -11.33 19.93 -12.01
CA TYR A 21 -11.02 21.20 -12.67
C TYR A 21 -12.27 22.07 -12.85
N SER A 22 -13.41 21.50 -13.21
CA SER A 22 -14.65 22.26 -13.34
C SER A 22 -15.02 22.90 -12.01
N PHE A 23 -14.89 22.17 -10.90
CA PHE A 23 -15.09 22.73 -9.57
C PHE A 23 -14.10 23.85 -9.25
N GLY A 24 -12.79 23.64 -9.51
CA GLY A 24 -11.78 24.68 -9.29
C GLY A 24 -12.08 25.97 -10.06
N ILE A 25 -12.50 25.83 -11.33
CA ILE A 25 -12.95 26.95 -12.17
C ILE A 25 -14.22 27.59 -11.59
N THR A 26 -15.22 26.81 -11.16
CA THR A 26 -16.44 27.34 -10.56
C THR A 26 -16.15 28.14 -9.29
N VAL A 27 -15.25 27.66 -8.43
CA VAL A 27 -14.81 28.39 -7.23
C VAL A 27 -14.13 29.70 -7.62
N GLU A 28 -13.19 29.67 -8.56
CA GLU A 28 -12.51 30.88 -9.06
C GLU A 28 -13.50 31.90 -9.63
N LEU A 29 -14.45 31.47 -10.46
CA LEU A 29 -15.47 32.34 -11.03
C LEU A 29 -16.37 32.93 -9.95
N LEU A 30 -16.81 32.14 -8.97
CA LEU A 30 -17.65 32.60 -7.87
C LEU A 30 -16.93 33.67 -7.05
N PHE A 31 -15.67 33.48 -6.69
CA PHE A 31 -14.90 34.47 -5.95
C PHE A 31 -14.58 35.72 -6.79
N ARG A 32 -14.37 35.59 -8.11
CA ARG A 32 -14.22 36.74 -9.01
C ARG A 32 -15.49 37.58 -9.12
N LEU A 33 -16.67 36.96 -9.07
CA LEU A 33 -17.94 37.67 -9.05
C LEU A 33 -18.15 38.47 -7.75
N ILE A 34 -17.70 37.92 -6.62
CA ILE A 34 -17.78 38.60 -5.32
C ILE A 34 -16.76 39.75 -5.26
N GLY A 35 -15.55 39.52 -5.75
CA GLY A 35 -14.44 40.47 -5.68
C GLY A 35 -13.74 40.50 -4.31
N PRO A 36 -12.49 40.97 -4.23
CA PRO A 36 -11.77 41.08 -2.97
C PRO A 36 -12.27 42.26 -2.12
N PRO A 37 -12.20 42.17 -0.78
CA PRO A 37 -12.60 43.26 0.11
C PRO A 37 -11.73 44.52 -0.08
N LYS A 38 -12.32 45.70 0.12
CA LYS A 38 -11.57 46.97 0.16
C LYS A 38 -10.86 47.10 1.51
N GLN A 39 -9.53 47.10 1.51
CA GLN A 39 -8.72 47.36 2.70
C GLN A 39 -8.29 48.83 2.78
N GLY A 40 -8.13 49.36 4.00
CA GLY A 40 -7.49 50.64 4.25
C GLY A 40 -5.96 50.52 4.21
N TYR A 41 -5.27 51.65 4.22
CA TYR A 41 -3.81 51.68 4.22
C TYR A 41 -3.27 52.88 4.99
N PHE A 42 -2.02 52.81 5.44
CA PHE A 42 -1.34 53.94 6.06
C PHE A 42 -0.63 54.79 5.01
N CYS A 43 -0.69 56.11 5.16
CA CYS A 43 -0.05 57.05 4.24
C CYS A 43 1.48 56.88 4.17
N ASN A 44 2.12 56.39 5.23
CA ASN A 44 3.56 56.09 5.27
C ASN A 44 3.93 54.66 4.85
N ASP A 45 2.97 53.83 4.40
CA ASP A 45 3.25 52.46 3.97
C ASP A 45 4.00 52.44 2.63
N VAL A 46 5.32 52.27 2.69
CA VAL A 46 6.18 52.16 1.50
C VAL A 46 6.01 50.84 0.77
N SER A 47 5.47 49.81 1.41
CA SER A 47 5.39 48.48 0.83
C SER A 47 4.43 48.39 -0.35
N ILE A 48 3.48 49.33 -0.47
CA ILE A 48 2.43 49.39 -1.50
C ILE A 48 2.60 50.57 -2.50
N LYS A 49 3.76 51.25 -2.44
CA LYS A 49 4.11 52.43 -3.26
C LYS A 49 4.98 52.11 -4.48
N PHE A 50 5.28 50.85 -4.75
CA PHE A 50 6.14 50.47 -5.87
C PHE A 50 5.44 50.73 -7.21
N THR A 51 6.23 50.90 -8.27
CA THR A 51 5.70 50.93 -9.63
C THR A 51 5.46 49.52 -10.15
N SER A 52 4.44 49.36 -10.98
CA SER A 52 4.15 48.09 -11.65
C SER A 52 5.29 47.73 -12.61
N LYS A 53 5.77 46.49 -12.54
CA LYS A 53 6.74 45.92 -13.49
C LYS A 53 6.10 44.84 -14.34
N TYR A 54 6.71 44.54 -15.48
CA TYR A 54 6.36 43.35 -16.25
C TYR A 54 6.68 42.08 -15.44
N SER A 55 5.79 41.09 -15.50
CA SER A 55 5.95 39.82 -14.79
C SER A 55 6.99 38.95 -15.49
N ILE A 56 8.10 38.64 -14.79
CA ILE A 56 9.20 37.82 -15.35
C ILE A 56 8.69 36.45 -15.82
N VAL A 57 7.85 35.82 -15.00
CA VAL A 57 7.09 34.61 -15.36
C VAL A 57 5.61 34.97 -15.48
N ASN A 58 5.03 34.88 -16.66
CA ASN A 58 3.59 35.12 -16.84
C ASN A 58 2.76 33.85 -16.52
N GLY A 59 1.44 33.99 -16.54
CA GLY A 59 0.53 32.89 -16.21
C GLY A 59 0.62 31.68 -17.16
N PHE A 60 0.90 31.92 -18.45
CA PHE A 60 1.08 30.85 -19.43
C PHE A 60 2.37 30.06 -19.18
N GLU A 61 3.46 30.76 -18.88
CA GLU A 61 4.74 30.16 -18.53
C GLU A 61 4.66 29.36 -17.22
N LEU A 62 3.93 29.88 -16.21
CA LEU A 62 3.64 29.12 -15.00
C LEU A 62 2.87 27.84 -15.33
N ALA A 63 1.79 27.94 -16.12
CA ALA A 63 1.00 26.77 -16.49
C ALA A 63 1.86 25.74 -17.24
N ALA A 64 2.65 26.19 -18.21
CA ALA A 64 3.59 25.34 -18.94
C ALA A 64 4.58 24.66 -17.98
N PHE A 65 5.18 25.40 -17.04
CA PHE A 65 6.07 24.84 -16.03
C PHE A 65 5.36 23.77 -15.18
N VAL A 66 4.17 24.06 -14.64
CA VAL A 66 3.40 23.14 -13.80
C VAL A 66 3.07 21.84 -14.55
N TYR A 67 2.58 21.93 -15.78
CA TYR A 67 2.23 20.74 -16.57
C TYR A 67 3.46 19.95 -17.02
N CYS A 68 4.51 20.62 -17.49
CA CYS A 68 5.75 19.96 -17.91
C CYS A 68 6.47 19.29 -16.73
N CYS A 69 6.56 19.98 -15.58
CA CYS A 69 7.16 19.46 -14.36
C CYS A 69 6.36 18.28 -13.79
N SER A 70 5.04 18.26 -13.97
CA SER A 70 4.19 17.13 -13.59
C SER A 70 4.33 15.94 -14.56
N PHE A 71 4.36 16.20 -15.87
CA PHE A 71 4.24 15.15 -16.89
C PHE A 71 5.57 14.48 -17.23
N PHE A 72 6.63 15.25 -17.54
CA PHE A 72 7.86 14.68 -18.07
C PHE A 72 8.60 13.77 -17.09
N PRO A 73 8.79 14.12 -15.80
CA PRO A 73 9.40 13.20 -14.84
C PRO A 73 8.64 11.87 -14.72
N ILE A 74 7.31 11.91 -14.77
CA ILE A 74 6.46 10.71 -14.74
C ILE A 74 6.61 9.89 -16.03
N LEU A 75 6.51 10.55 -17.19
CA LEU A 75 6.68 9.92 -18.50
C LEU A 75 8.02 9.20 -18.60
N PHE A 76 9.12 9.90 -18.33
CA PHE A 76 10.47 9.33 -18.43
C PHE A 76 10.66 8.18 -17.44
N THR A 77 10.19 8.33 -16.20
CA THR A 77 10.30 7.28 -15.18
C THR A 77 9.51 6.04 -15.56
N GLU A 78 8.24 6.17 -15.96
CA GLU A 78 7.41 5.02 -16.31
C GLU A 78 7.82 4.39 -17.64
N LEU A 79 8.25 5.18 -18.64
CA LEU A 79 8.83 4.65 -19.88
C LEU A 79 10.10 3.86 -19.58
N TYR A 80 10.99 4.42 -18.76
CA TYR A 80 12.20 3.74 -18.33
C TYR A 80 11.89 2.43 -17.58
N ARG A 81 10.98 2.47 -16.60
CA ARG A 81 10.57 1.27 -15.84
C ARG A 81 9.93 0.22 -16.73
N LEU A 82 9.15 0.63 -17.74
CA LEU A 82 8.60 -0.28 -18.74
C LEU A 82 9.69 -0.97 -19.56
N LEU A 83 10.71 -0.22 -19.99
CA LEU A 83 11.81 -0.73 -20.82
C LEU A 83 12.78 -1.64 -20.04
N LYS A 84 12.95 -1.43 -18.72
CA LYS A 84 14.02 -2.08 -17.95
C LYS A 84 13.58 -2.92 -16.74
N TYR A 85 12.42 -2.65 -16.14
CA TYR A 85 12.15 -3.08 -14.76
C TYR A 85 10.81 -3.81 -14.54
N ASP A 86 9.99 -4.04 -15.57
CA ASP A 86 8.62 -4.49 -15.34
C ASP A 86 8.09 -5.61 -16.27
N PRO A 87 8.64 -6.84 -16.19
CA PRO A 87 8.08 -7.99 -16.89
C PRO A 87 6.82 -8.59 -16.23
N GLU A 88 6.62 -8.44 -14.92
CA GLU A 88 5.69 -9.30 -14.15
C GLU A 88 4.27 -8.76 -13.97
N ILE A 89 4.09 -7.45 -13.79
CA ILE A 89 2.74 -6.83 -13.74
C ILE A 89 2.16 -6.72 -15.15
N CYS A 90 3.02 -6.59 -16.17
CA CYS A 90 2.67 -6.72 -17.59
C CYS A 90 1.93 -8.03 -17.86
N TYR A 91 2.25 -9.10 -17.12
CA TYR A 91 1.70 -10.42 -17.35
C TYR A 91 0.25 -10.58 -16.86
N SER A 92 -0.03 -10.16 -15.63
CA SER A 92 -1.38 -10.19 -15.05
C SER A 92 -2.41 -9.30 -15.77
N MET A 93 -1.93 -8.28 -16.50
CA MET A 93 -2.76 -7.33 -17.24
C MET A 93 -2.85 -7.68 -18.73
N ALA A 94 -1.82 -8.30 -19.33
CA ALA A 94 -1.92 -8.90 -20.66
C ALA A 94 -2.95 -10.04 -20.68
N GLU A 95 -3.09 -10.79 -19.57
CA GLU A 95 -4.13 -11.79 -19.35
C GLU A 95 -5.55 -11.19 -19.35
N ARG A 96 -5.68 -9.87 -19.12
CA ARG A 96 -6.93 -9.08 -19.24
C ARG A 96 -7.03 -8.30 -20.56
N GLY A 97 -6.13 -8.55 -21.51
CA GLY A 97 -6.11 -7.91 -22.83
C GLY A 97 -5.47 -6.51 -22.89
N TYR A 98 -4.78 -6.05 -21.83
CA TYR A 98 -4.10 -4.73 -21.85
C TYR A 98 -2.70 -4.83 -22.46
N ASN A 99 -2.41 -4.08 -23.52
CA ASN A 99 -1.08 -4.01 -24.12
C ASN A 99 -0.11 -3.11 -23.30
N LYS A 100 1.21 -3.24 -23.54
CA LYS A 100 2.26 -2.46 -22.84
C LYS A 100 2.05 -0.95 -22.92
N ILE A 101 1.52 -0.46 -24.04
CA ILE A 101 1.22 0.96 -24.27
C ILE A 101 0.07 1.41 -23.36
N THR A 102 -1.00 0.62 -23.27
CA THR A 102 -2.14 0.93 -22.39
C THR A 102 -1.70 0.97 -20.93
N ARG A 103 -0.80 0.08 -20.53
CA ARG A 103 -0.24 0.09 -19.19
C ARG A 103 0.55 1.36 -18.88
N LEU A 104 1.41 1.76 -19.80
CA LEU A 104 2.16 3.02 -19.70
C LEU A 104 1.20 4.20 -19.60
N ALA A 105 0.18 4.23 -20.47
CA ALA A 105 -0.85 5.26 -20.47
C ALA A 105 -1.61 5.33 -19.14
N ILE A 106 -2.09 4.19 -18.60
CA ILE A 106 -2.80 4.15 -17.32
C ILE A 106 -1.92 4.68 -16.19
N ARG A 107 -0.64 4.28 -16.12
CA ARG A 107 0.27 4.75 -15.06
C ARG A 107 0.56 6.23 -15.17
N ILE A 108 0.82 6.73 -16.39
CA ILE A 108 1.00 8.15 -16.64
C ILE A 108 -0.25 8.90 -16.20
N ILE A 109 -1.44 8.50 -16.66
CA ILE A 109 -2.72 9.13 -16.33
C ILE A 109 -2.95 9.16 -14.81
N VAL A 110 -2.71 8.05 -14.11
CA VAL A 110 -2.94 7.95 -12.66
C VAL A 110 -1.97 8.82 -11.87
N PHE A 111 -0.66 8.72 -12.10
CA PHE A 111 0.32 9.50 -11.34
C PHE A 111 0.29 10.98 -11.70
N PHE A 112 0.02 11.31 -12.96
CA PHE A 112 -0.23 12.68 -13.39
C PHE A 112 -1.50 13.23 -12.74
N GLY A 113 -2.58 12.43 -12.70
CA GLY A 113 -3.83 12.78 -12.04
C GLY A 113 -3.65 13.09 -10.55
N TYR A 114 -2.87 12.28 -9.82
CA TYR A 114 -2.52 12.59 -8.42
C TYR A 114 -1.74 13.90 -8.28
N CYS A 115 -0.84 14.23 -9.21
CA CYS A 115 -0.20 15.54 -9.22
C CYS A 115 -1.24 16.66 -9.42
N GLN A 116 -2.16 16.49 -10.37
CA GLN A 116 -3.21 17.48 -10.64
C GLN A 116 -4.12 17.72 -9.43
N VAL A 117 -4.33 16.70 -8.60
CA VAL A 117 -5.05 16.87 -7.31
C VAL A 117 -4.32 17.83 -6.40
N ALA A 118 -3.00 17.71 -6.25
CA ALA A 118 -2.21 18.68 -5.47
C ALA A 118 -2.29 20.10 -6.08
N ILE A 119 -2.26 20.22 -7.41
CA ILE A 119 -2.36 21.50 -8.11
C ILE A 119 -3.73 22.15 -7.90
N VAL A 120 -4.84 21.44 -8.11
CA VAL A 120 -6.19 22.02 -7.94
C VAL A 120 -6.49 22.36 -6.48
N LEU A 121 -6.06 21.53 -5.53
CA LEU A 121 -6.19 21.86 -4.10
C LEU A 121 -5.40 23.13 -3.74
N THR A 122 -4.17 23.25 -4.26
CA THR A 122 -3.34 24.44 -4.05
C THR A 122 -3.93 25.67 -4.73
N TRP A 123 -4.46 25.52 -5.95
CA TRP A 123 -5.15 26.59 -6.66
C TRP A 123 -6.37 27.06 -5.88
N GLY A 124 -7.25 26.15 -5.47
CA GLY A 124 -8.44 26.48 -4.68
C GLY A 124 -8.11 27.20 -3.38
N LEU A 125 -7.10 26.75 -2.62
CA LEU A 125 -6.65 27.47 -1.42
C LEU A 125 -6.16 28.87 -1.73
N THR A 126 -5.34 28.99 -2.78
CA THR A 126 -4.80 30.29 -3.20
C THR A 126 -5.95 31.23 -3.55
N THR A 127 -6.93 30.77 -4.33
CA THR A 127 -8.11 31.53 -4.75
C THR A 127 -8.94 31.98 -3.56
N VAL A 128 -9.37 31.02 -2.73
CA VAL A 128 -10.17 31.32 -1.52
C VAL A 128 -9.44 32.36 -0.69
N THR A 129 -8.17 32.14 -0.40
CA THR A 129 -7.38 33.06 0.44
C THR A 129 -7.26 34.44 -0.20
N LYS A 130 -6.89 34.55 -1.48
CA LYS A 130 -6.72 35.85 -2.16
C LYS A 130 -7.96 36.72 -2.11
N PHE A 131 -9.12 36.14 -2.42
CA PHE A 131 -10.39 36.85 -2.45
C PHE A 131 -10.98 37.06 -1.05
N SER A 132 -10.59 36.25 -0.06
CA SER A 132 -10.99 36.46 1.34
C SER A 132 -10.19 37.58 2.01
N ILE A 133 -8.91 37.72 1.65
CA ILE A 133 -8.02 38.69 2.30
C ILE A 133 -8.12 40.05 1.63
N GLY A 134 -7.95 40.14 0.31
CA GLY A 134 -7.88 41.44 -0.38
C GLY A 134 -6.63 42.26 -0.06
N ARG A 135 -5.51 41.61 0.31
CA ARG A 135 -4.25 42.30 0.65
C ARG A 135 -3.70 43.08 -0.55
N PRO A 136 -3.40 44.39 -0.41
CA PRO A 136 -2.76 45.18 -1.44
C PRO A 136 -1.39 44.64 -1.88
N ARG A 137 -1.17 44.57 -3.19
CA ARG A 137 0.12 44.26 -3.80
C ARG A 137 1.10 45.42 -3.65
N PRO A 138 2.41 45.17 -3.82
CA PRO A 138 3.39 46.23 -3.71
C PRO A 138 3.19 47.43 -4.66
N TYR A 139 2.52 47.22 -5.79
CA TYR A 139 2.20 48.27 -6.76
C TYR A 139 0.78 48.86 -6.63
N PHE A 140 0.07 48.59 -5.53
CA PHE A 140 -1.35 48.94 -5.41
C PHE A 140 -1.65 50.43 -5.58
N LEU A 141 -0.89 51.33 -4.93
CA LEU A 141 -1.20 52.76 -5.02
C LEU A 141 -0.98 53.33 -6.43
N TRP A 142 0.00 52.78 -7.16
CA TRP A 142 0.24 53.14 -8.56
C TRP A 142 -0.94 52.74 -9.45
N MET A 143 -1.52 51.55 -9.25
CA MET A 143 -2.70 51.10 -9.99
C MET A 143 -4.00 51.78 -9.57
N CYS A 144 -4.17 52.03 -8.26
CA CYS A 144 -5.38 52.63 -7.72
C CYS A 144 -5.55 54.07 -8.20
N ASN A 145 -4.46 54.85 -8.27
CA ASN A 145 -4.50 56.29 -8.51
C ASN A 145 -5.59 56.95 -7.64
N SER A 146 -5.31 57.02 -6.35
CA SER A 146 -6.30 57.36 -5.33
C SER A 146 -6.76 58.82 -5.43
N THR A 147 -8.06 59.06 -5.24
CA THR A 147 -8.62 60.41 -5.06
C THR A 147 -8.17 61.09 -3.77
N TYR A 148 -7.76 60.30 -2.78
CA TYR A 148 -7.36 60.79 -1.47
C TYR A 148 -5.87 61.18 -1.48
N THR A 149 -5.59 62.40 -1.06
CA THR A 149 -4.22 62.94 -0.97
C THR A 149 -3.79 63.01 0.50
N CYS A 150 -2.78 62.22 0.84
CA CYS A 150 -2.16 62.28 2.17
C CYS A 150 -1.50 63.64 2.40
N ALA A 151 -1.65 64.20 3.61
CA ALA A 151 -1.05 65.50 3.96
C ALA A 151 0.49 65.50 3.84
N SER A 152 1.14 64.37 4.10
CA SER A 152 2.56 64.15 3.79
C SER A 152 2.87 62.66 3.59
N ASN A 153 3.94 62.36 2.84
CA ASN A 153 4.41 60.99 2.60
C ASN A 153 4.90 60.25 3.87
N TYR A 154 5.14 60.98 4.96
CA TYR A 154 5.58 60.46 6.26
C TYR A 154 4.46 60.42 7.30
N SER A 155 3.25 60.87 6.95
CA SER A 155 2.12 60.84 7.87
C SER A 155 1.75 59.39 8.23
N SER A 156 1.63 59.13 9.53
CA SER A 156 1.11 57.87 10.05
C SER A 156 -0.42 57.81 10.01
N GLU A 157 -1.05 58.61 9.16
CA GLU A 157 -2.50 58.65 8.99
C GLU A 157 -2.98 57.34 8.37
N TYR A 158 -4.03 56.76 8.97
CA TYR A 158 -4.73 55.62 8.41
C TYR A 158 -5.90 56.09 7.54
N VAL A 159 -5.85 55.73 6.25
CA VAL A 159 -6.91 55.97 5.29
C VAL A 159 -7.85 54.79 5.31
N SER A 160 -9.06 54.98 5.85
CA SER A 160 -10.09 53.94 5.87
C SER A 160 -10.60 53.64 4.45
N PRO A 161 -11.11 52.41 4.18
CA PRO A 161 -11.63 52.00 2.88
C PRO A 161 -12.63 52.97 2.24
N ASP A 162 -13.46 53.64 3.04
CA ASP A 162 -14.53 54.52 2.57
C ASP A 162 -14.05 55.94 2.23
N LYS A 163 -12.82 56.30 2.63
CA LYS A 163 -12.25 57.64 2.41
C LYS A 163 -11.59 57.82 1.04
N TYR A 164 -11.38 56.73 0.30
CA TYR A 164 -10.67 56.78 -0.96
C TYR A 164 -11.40 56.02 -2.07
N GLU A 165 -11.34 56.58 -3.27
CA GLU A 165 -11.74 55.89 -4.49
C GLU A 165 -10.55 55.77 -5.43
N CYS A 166 -10.53 54.69 -6.22
CA CYS A 166 -9.49 54.44 -7.20
C CYS A 166 -9.95 54.95 -8.57
N GLN A 167 -9.15 55.81 -9.20
CA GLN A 167 -9.42 56.31 -10.56
C GLN A 167 -8.84 55.41 -11.66
N GLY A 168 -7.97 54.45 -11.30
CA GLY A 168 -7.39 53.51 -12.24
C GLY A 168 -8.41 52.50 -12.80
N ASN A 169 -7.98 51.72 -13.80
CA ASN A 169 -8.84 50.70 -14.42
C ASN A 169 -9.34 49.69 -13.37
N PRO A 170 -10.66 49.50 -13.20
CA PRO A 170 -11.23 48.66 -12.15
C PRO A 170 -10.69 47.22 -12.12
N LEU A 171 -10.39 46.64 -13.29
CA LEU A 171 -9.85 45.28 -13.40
C LEU A 171 -8.42 45.19 -12.83
N PHE A 172 -7.57 46.16 -13.15
CA PHE A 172 -6.20 46.20 -12.63
C PHE A 172 -6.15 46.56 -11.15
N VAL A 173 -7.08 47.40 -10.68
CA VAL A 173 -7.23 47.72 -9.27
C VAL A 173 -7.68 46.51 -8.47
N GLN A 174 -8.65 45.73 -8.96
CA GLN A 174 -9.03 44.46 -8.31
C GLN A 174 -7.85 43.49 -8.26
N GLU A 175 -7.11 43.30 -9.36
CA GLU A 175 -5.94 42.42 -9.38
C GLU A 175 -4.84 42.88 -8.41
N ALA A 176 -4.67 44.20 -8.26
CA ALA A 176 -3.76 44.79 -7.29
C ALA A 176 -4.15 44.55 -5.83
N ARG A 177 -5.36 44.06 -5.54
CA ARG A 177 -5.82 43.64 -4.19
C ARG A 177 -5.61 42.14 -3.92
N LEU A 178 -5.08 41.37 -4.87
CA LEU A 178 -4.97 39.91 -4.75
C LEU A 178 -3.53 39.46 -4.45
N SER A 179 -2.92 39.99 -3.39
CA SER A 179 -1.52 39.70 -3.05
C SER A 179 -1.33 38.40 -2.24
N PHE A 180 -2.09 38.18 -1.16
CA PHE A 180 -1.79 37.07 -0.24
C PHE A 180 -2.56 35.78 -0.58
N PHE A 181 -1.95 34.59 -0.60
CA PHE A 181 -0.52 34.31 -0.81
C PHE A 181 -0.25 34.10 -2.30
N SER A 182 1.02 34.06 -2.70
CA SER A 182 1.39 34.03 -4.11
C SER A 182 1.01 32.70 -4.79
N GLY A 183 0.10 32.77 -5.77
CA GLY A 183 -0.31 31.59 -6.57
C GLY A 183 0.81 31.04 -7.45
N HIS A 184 1.69 31.90 -7.97
CA HIS A 184 2.85 31.46 -8.73
C HIS A 184 3.81 30.64 -7.85
N SER A 185 4.02 31.10 -6.62
CA SER A 185 4.90 30.43 -5.65
C SER A 185 4.29 29.12 -5.16
N SER A 186 3.00 29.09 -4.84
CA SER A 186 2.34 27.89 -4.32
C SER A 186 2.21 26.80 -5.39
N LEU A 187 1.79 27.14 -6.61
CA LEU A 187 1.61 26.18 -7.68
C LEU A 187 2.93 25.63 -8.23
N SER A 188 3.96 26.49 -8.39
CA SER A 188 5.27 26.03 -8.87
C SER A 188 5.93 25.07 -7.89
N LEU A 189 5.86 25.37 -6.58
CA LEU A 189 6.45 24.51 -5.55
C LEU A 189 5.61 23.25 -5.28
N ALA A 190 4.29 23.29 -5.44
CA ALA A 190 3.47 22.09 -5.38
C ALA A 190 3.84 21.09 -6.49
N ALA A 191 3.96 21.57 -7.73
CA ALA A 191 4.35 20.74 -8.88
C ALA A 191 5.77 20.16 -8.71
N ALA A 192 6.74 21.02 -8.39
CA ALA A 192 8.14 20.63 -8.22
C ALA A 192 8.33 19.64 -7.07
N THR A 193 7.69 19.88 -5.91
CA THR A 193 7.78 18.99 -4.75
C THR A 193 7.19 17.62 -5.06
N TYR A 194 6.01 17.56 -5.69
CA TYR A 194 5.42 16.27 -6.06
C TYR A 194 6.32 15.50 -7.05
N ALA A 195 6.88 16.18 -8.06
CA ALA A 195 7.81 15.57 -9.01
C ALA A 195 9.07 15.02 -8.32
N VAL A 196 9.65 15.76 -7.36
CA VAL A 196 10.80 15.33 -6.56
C VAL A 196 10.49 14.08 -5.75
N LEU A 197 9.35 14.07 -5.04
CA LEU A 197 8.91 12.92 -4.23
C LEU A 197 8.59 11.70 -5.11
N TYR A 198 7.96 11.92 -6.25
CA TYR A 198 7.68 10.86 -7.23
C TYR A 198 8.98 10.22 -7.74
N LEU A 199 9.96 11.02 -8.15
CA LEU A 199 11.27 10.52 -8.57
C LEU A 199 11.95 9.74 -7.44
N GLN A 200 11.90 10.23 -6.20
CA GLN A 200 12.49 9.55 -5.04
C GLN A 200 11.86 8.18 -4.78
N ALA A 201 10.54 8.10 -4.86
CA ALA A 201 9.80 6.87 -4.60
C ALA A 201 9.92 5.85 -5.73
N ARG A 202 10.07 6.31 -6.98
CA ARG A 202 9.82 5.47 -8.16
C ARG A 202 11.04 5.20 -9.02
N MET A 203 12.10 6.01 -8.95
CA MET A 203 13.32 5.76 -9.72
C MET A 203 14.13 4.61 -9.10
N PRO A 204 14.56 3.60 -9.90
CA PRO A 204 15.33 2.49 -9.36
C PRO A 204 16.78 2.92 -9.03
N PRO A 205 17.32 2.52 -7.86
CA PRO A 205 18.56 3.07 -7.29
C PRO A 205 19.86 2.70 -8.02
N LYS A 206 19.81 1.88 -9.08
CA LYS A 206 21.01 1.28 -9.71
C LYS A 206 21.41 1.89 -11.06
N LEU A 207 20.73 2.93 -11.54
CA LEU A 207 20.75 3.24 -12.97
C LEU A 207 21.81 4.23 -13.44
N PHE A 208 21.98 5.33 -12.75
CA PHE A 208 23.01 6.31 -13.05
C PHE A 208 23.81 6.50 -11.77
N SER A 209 24.97 7.15 -11.83
CA SER A 209 25.75 7.46 -10.62
C SER A 209 24.83 7.85 -9.46
N ARG A 210 25.21 7.56 -8.21
CA ARG A 210 24.41 7.84 -7.00
C ARG A 210 23.90 9.31 -6.88
N LEU A 211 24.28 10.18 -7.81
CA LEU A 211 24.04 11.61 -7.87
C LEU A 211 23.03 12.07 -8.92
N LEU A 212 22.70 11.31 -9.98
CA LEU A 212 21.85 11.84 -11.07
C LEU A 212 20.41 12.12 -10.61
N THR A 213 19.77 11.21 -9.89
CA THR A 213 18.40 11.42 -9.39
C THR A 213 18.33 12.60 -8.42
N PRO A 214 19.22 12.71 -7.40
CA PRO A 214 19.33 13.92 -6.58
C PRO A 214 19.58 15.20 -7.36
N PHE A 215 20.40 15.16 -8.42
CA PHE A 215 20.70 16.32 -9.25
C PHE A 215 19.47 16.81 -10.04
N ILE A 216 18.72 15.90 -10.65
CA ILE A 216 17.46 16.24 -11.35
C ILE A 216 16.43 16.80 -10.34
N GLN A 217 16.33 16.20 -9.15
CA GLN A 217 15.45 16.68 -8.08
C GLN A 217 15.81 18.11 -7.66
N PHE A 218 17.10 18.40 -7.50
CA PHE A 218 17.58 19.74 -7.18
C PHE A 218 17.20 20.76 -8.26
N ILE A 219 17.41 20.45 -9.55
CA ILE A 219 17.05 21.35 -10.66
C ILE A 219 15.55 21.64 -10.66
N LEU A 220 14.70 20.61 -10.56
CA LEU A 220 13.24 20.80 -10.57
C LEU A 220 12.78 21.71 -9.42
N PHE A 221 13.32 21.50 -8.23
CA PHE A 221 13.00 22.33 -7.06
C PHE A 221 13.53 23.76 -7.18
N ALA A 222 14.75 23.92 -7.70
CA ALA A 222 15.37 25.22 -7.94
C ALA A 222 14.59 26.05 -8.97
N CYS A 223 14.09 25.43 -10.06
CA CYS A 223 13.20 26.09 -11.01
C CYS A 223 11.88 26.55 -10.36
N GLY A 224 11.29 25.74 -9.49
CA GLY A 224 10.11 26.13 -8.70
C GLY A 224 10.38 27.36 -7.83
N LEU A 225 11.51 27.37 -7.13
CA LEU A 225 11.96 28.52 -6.32
C LEU A 225 12.27 29.76 -7.16
N PHE A 226 12.84 29.61 -8.36
CA PHE A 226 13.05 30.73 -9.27
C PHE A 226 11.74 31.43 -9.63
N VAL A 227 10.69 30.65 -9.96
CA VAL A 227 9.35 31.21 -10.22
C VAL A 227 8.84 31.95 -8.97
N ALA A 228 9.02 31.39 -7.78
CA ALA A 228 8.61 32.03 -6.53
C ALA A 228 9.35 33.36 -6.28
N TYR A 229 10.68 33.38 -6.38
CA TYR A 229 11.49 34.57 -6.16
C TYR A 229 11.26 35.67 -7.19
N SER A 230 10.95 35.28 -8.44
CA SER A 230 10.62 36.25 -9.49
C SER A 230 9.48 37.19 -9.08
N ARG A 231 8.55 36.74 -8.22
CA ARG A 231 7.41 37.51 -7.69
C ARG A 231 7.76 38.64 -6.75
N VAL A 232 8.92 38.56 -6.11
CA VAL A 232 9.45 39.65 -5.28
C VAL A 232 10.14 40.66 -6.19
N VAL A 233 10.94 40.18 -7.15
CA VAL A 233 11.73 41.01 -8.07
C VAL A 233 10.86 41.88 -8.97
N ASP A 234 9.74 41.32 -9.45
CA ASP A 234 8.76 42.04 -10.29
C ASP A 234 7.70 42.81 -9.49
N HIS A 235 7.87 42.93 -8.17
CA HIS A 235 6.97 43.63 -7.25
C HIS A 235 5.53 43.11 -7.24
N ASN A 236 5.26 41.90 -7.74
CA ASN A 236 3.91 41.34 -7.72
C ASN A 236 3.44 40.92 -6.32
N HIS A 237 4.37 40.54 -5.45
CA HIS A 237 4.08 40.00 -4.14
C HIS A 237 5.08 40.45 -3.09
N HIS A 238 4.63 40.53 -1.84
CA HIS A 238 5.51 40.72 -0.70
C HIS A 238 6.32 39.43 -0.43
N PRO A 239 7.54 39.50 0.13
CA PRO A 239 8.31 38.31 0.47
C PRO A 239 7.55 37.32 1.36
N THR A 240 6.73 37.83 2.30
CA THR A 240 5.88 37.00 3.16
C THR A 240 4.85 36.18 2.40
N ASP A 241 4.29 36.75 1.31
CA ASP A 241 3.28 36.07 0.49
C ASP A 241 3.91 34.94 -0.33
N VAL A 242 5.15 35.16 -0.76
CA VAL A 242 5.96 34.17 -1.48
C VAL A 242 6.36 33.03 -0.55
N LEU A 243 6.86 33.33 0.65
CA LEU A 243 7.21 32.33 1.66
C LEU A 243 6.01 31.47 2.08
N CYS A 244 4.85 32.09 2.31
CA CYS A 244 3.62 31.35 2.61
C CYS A 244 3.21 30.46 1.44
N GLY A 245 3.27 30.98 0.21
CA GLY A 245 3.00 30.19 -1.00
C GLY A 245 3.92 28.97 -1.13
N VAL A 246 5.23 29.15 -0.96
CA VAL A 246 6.23 28.06 -0.95
C VAL A 246 5.87 27.00 0.09
N PHE A 247 5.59 27.41 1.32
CA PHE A 247 5.23 26.51 2.42
C PHE A 247 3.96 25.70 2.11
N VAL A 248 2.88 26.38 1.70
CA VAL A 248 1.61 25.73 1.36
C VAL A 248 1.78 24.74 0.21
N GLY A 249 2.49 25.13 -0.85
CA GLY A 249 2.75 24.26 -2.00
C GLY A 249 3.48 22.97 -1.62
N ILE A 250 4.54 23.08 -0.80
CA ILE A 250 5.28 21.91 -0.30
C ILE A 250 4.39 21.01 0.57
N VAL A 251 3.65 21.58 1.53
CA VAL A 251 2.81 20.82 2.45
C VAL A 251 1.71 20.06 1.71
N VAL A 252 0.97 20.73 0.82
CA VAL A 252 -0.10 20.09 0.03
C VAL A 252 0.47 18.96 -0.83
N ALA A 253 1.59 19.17 -1.52
CA ALA A 253 2.24 18.14 -2.32
C ALA A 253 2.67 16.93 -1.48
N CYS A 254 3.25 17.14 -0.29
CA CYS A 254 3.63 16.07 0.63
C CYS A 254 2.41 15.27 1.13
N LEU A 255 1.32 15.95 1.49
CA LEU A 255 0.08 15.29 1.95
C LEU A 255 -0.54 14.45 0.84
N VAL A 256 -0.62 14.96 -0.39
CA VAL A 256 -1.12 14.21 -1.54
C VAL A 256 -0.21 13.03 -1.86
N ALA A 257 1.11 13.23 -1.89
CA ALA A 257 2.09 12.16 -2.12
C ALA A 257 1.95 11.00 -1.11
N LYS A 258 1.74 11.32 0.18
CA LYS A 258 1.64 10.34 1.26
C LYS A 258 0.27 9.68 1.35
N TYR A 259 -0.80 10.45 1.44
CA TYR A 259 -2.13 9.91 1.80
C TYR A 259 -2.99 9.56 0.59
N VAL A 260 -2.87 10.31 -0.51
CA VAL A 260 -3.67 10.10 -1.73
C VAL A 260 -2.95 9.15 -2.68
N ALA A 261 -1.73 9.51 -3.08
CA ALA A 261 -0.93 8.75 -4.04
C ALA A 261 -0.22 7.54 -3.40
N ARG A 262 0.01 7.57 -2.08
CA ARG A 262 0.68 6.51 -1.31
C ARG A 262 2.01 6.08 -1.94
N LEU A 263 2.80 7.07 -2.37
CA LEU A 263 3.98 6.84 -3.21
C LEU A 263 5.04 5.93 -2.56
N PHE A 264 5.15 5.98 -1.22
CA PHE A 264 6.17 5.28 -0.45
C PHE A 264 5.66 4.03 0.28
N ASP A 265 4.38 3.70 0.14
CA ASP A 265 3.86 2.47 0.72
C ASP A 265 4.54 1.27 0.05
N PRO A 266 4.91 0.22 0.80
CA PRO A 266 5.33 -1.03 0.19
C PRO A 266 4.22 -1.48 -0.76
N PRO A 267 4.52 -2.20 -1.86
CA PRO A 267 3.50 -2.72 -2.75
C PRO A 267 2.65 -3.76 -1.98
N THR A 268 1.69 -3.28 -1.19
CA THR A 268 0.54 -4.03 -0.72
C THR A 268 -0.20 -4.48 -1.96
N GLU A 269 -0.62 -5.74 -1.99
CA GLU A 269 -1.56 -6.26 -2.97
C GLU A 269 -2.67 -5.23 -3.18
N VAL A 270 -2.59 -4.49 -4.29
CA VAL A 270 -3.64 -3.56 -4.67
C VAL A 270 -4.83 -4.46 -4.97
N ALA A 271 -5.77 -4.48 -4.03
CA ALA A 271 -7.05 -5.14 -4.12
C ALA A 271 -7.56 -5.06 -5.57
N LEU A 272 -7.61 -6.23 -6.19
CA LEU A 272 -8.22 -6.48 -7.48
C LEU A 272 -9.68 -6.07 -7.39
N ILE A 273 -10.00 -4.86 -7.83
CA ILE A 273 -11.38 -4.45 -8.06
C ILE A 273 -11.92 -5.37 -9.17
N LYS A 274 -12.75 -6.34 -8.79
CA LYS A 274 -13.65 -7.02 -9.73
C LYS A 274 -14.75 -6.02 -10.13
N PRO A 275 -15.04 -5.83 -11.43
CA PRO A 275 -16.17 -5.02 -11.85
C PRO A 275 -17.45 -5.79 -11.53
N THR A 276 -18.26 -5.28 -10.62
CA THR A 276 -19.63 -5.78 -10.40
C THR A 276 -20.60 -4.87 -11.14
N ARG A 277 -21.50 -5.47 -11.93
CA ARG A 277 -22.44 -4.80 -12.82
C ARG A 277 -23.41 -3.89 -12.05
N LEU A 278 -23.72 -2.75 -12.66
CA LEU A 278 -24.68 -1.74 -12.25
C LEU A 278 -26.12 -2.27 -12.32
N THR A 279 -26.96 -1.88 -11.35
CA THR A 279 -28.33 -1.43 -11.60
C THR A 279 -28.67 -0.26 -10.67
N ALA A 280 -29.09 0.84 -11.28
CA ALA A 280 -29.76 1.98 -10.67
C ALA A 280 -31.26 1.61 -10.48
N THR A 281 -32.15 2.21 -9.69
CA THR A 281 -32.22 3.47 -8.93
C THR A 281 -33.36 3.26 -7.93
N TYR A 282 -33.21 3.69 -6.67
CA TYR A 282 -34.22 4.46 -5.93
C TYR A 282 -33.44 5.25 -4.90
N ALA A 283 -33.07 6.45 -5.33
CA ALA A 283 -32.20 7.34 -4.61
C ALA A 283 -32.82 7.72 -3.26
N VAL A 284 -31.95 8.13 -2.35
CA VAL A 284 -32.34 9.01 -1.24
C VAL A 284 -33.02 8.37 -0.05
N LEU A 285 -33.15 7.07 0.15
CA LEU A 285 -33.59 6.58 1.49
C LEU A 285 -32.50 5.80 2.25
N TYR A 286 -31.44 6.43 2.77
CA TYR A 286 -31.26 7.88 2.88
C TYR A 286 -29.78 8.19 3.12
N LEU A 287 -29.00 8.20 2.03
CA LEU A 287 -27.70 8.85 1.78
C LEU A 287 -26.51 8.73 2.75
N GLN A 288 -26.63 8.32 4.00
CA GLN A 288 -25.56 8.56 4.99
C GLN A 288 -25.29 7.41 5.96
N ALA A 289 -26.29 6.63 6.37
CA ALA A 289 -26.11 5.59 7.40
C ALA A 289 -25.33 4.34 6.94
N ARG A 290 -25.16 4.18 5.62
CA ARG A 290 -24.64 2.95 5.01
C ARG A 290 -23.43 3.17 4.10
N MET A 291 -22.78 4.35 4.12
CA MET A 291 -21.78 4.72 3.11
C MET A 291 -20.51 3.85 3.22
N PRO A 292 -20.37 2.79 2.39
CA PRO A 292 -19.16 1.98 2.38
C PRO A 292 -18.09 2.73 1.58
N PRO A 293 -16.80 2.42 1.76
CA PRO A 293 -15.69 3.01 1.02
C PRO A 293 -15.70 2.72 -0.50
N LYS A 294 -16.80 2.19 -1.04
CA LYS A 294 -16.95 1.75 -2.43
C LYS A 294 -17.73 2.72 -3.32
N LEU A 295 -18.42 3.74 -2.79
CA LEU A 295 -19.16 4.71 -3.63
C LEU A 295 -18.44 6.06 -3.83
N PHE A 296 -17.57 6.46 -2.90
CA PHE A 296 -16.69 7.62 -3.09
C PHE A 296 -15.31 7.13 -3.56
N SER A 297 -14.84 7.63 -4.70
CA SER A 297 -13.48 7.36 -5.16
C SER A 297 -12.47 7.87 -4.13
N ARG A 298 -11.26 7.29 -4.12
CA ARG A 298 -10.13 7.65 -3.23
C ARG A 298 -9.78 9.15 -3.21
N LEU A 299 -10.37 9.95 -4.10
CA LEU A 299 -10.15 11.38 -4.29
C LEU A 299 -11.23 12.26 -3.65
N LEU A 300 -12.49 11.81 -3.57
CA LEU A 300 -13.61 12.68 -3.19
C LEU A 300 -13.78 12.83 -1.67
N THR A 301 -13.46 11.79 -0.89
CA THR A 301 -13.47 11.85 0.58
C THR A 301 -12.43 12.84 1.15
N PRO A 302 -11.13 12.77 0.79
CA PRO A 302 -10.16 13.75 1.27
C PRO A 302 -10.48 15.18 0.78
N PHE A 303 -11.12 15.30 -0.38
CA PHE A 303 -11.57 16.57 -0.93
C PHE A 303 -12.71 17.21 -0.12
N ILE A 304 -13.74 16.45 0.28
CA ILE A 304 -14.81 16.96 1.15
C ILE A 304 -14.27 17.32 2.54
N GLN A 305 -13.39 16.49 3.10
CA GLN A 305 -12.73 16.77 4.38
C GLN A 305 -11.92 18.07 4.33
N PHE A 306 -11.24 18.31 3.22
CA PHE A 306 -10.50 19.54 2.98
C PHE A 306 -11.40 20.77 2.87
N ILE A 307 -12.54 20.69 2.17
CA ILE A 307 -13.50 21.80 2.07
C ILE A 307 -13.99 22.21 3.47
N LEU A 308 -14.38 21.24 4.29
CA LEU A 308 -14.86 21.52 5.65
C LEU A 308 -13.78 22.18 6.51
N PHE A 309 -12.53 21.76 6.35
CA PHE A 309 -11.39 22.38 7.03
C PHE A 309 -11.10 23.79 6.51
N ALA A 310 -11.11 24.00 5.20
CA ALA A 310 -10.89 25.29 4.56
C ALA A 310 -12.00 26.30 4.92
N CYS A 311 -13.26 25.86 5.00
CA CYS A 311 -14.37 26.68 5.49
C CYS A 311 -14.17 27.07 6.96
N GLY A 312 -13.70 26.16 7.81
CA GLY A 312 -13.38 26.47 9.21
C GLY A 312 -12.28 27.51 9.35
N LEU A 313 -11.20 27.38 8.55
CA LEU A 313 -10.13 28.38 8.51
C LEU A 313 -10.59 29.73 7.94
N PHE A 314 -11.45 29.71 6.93
CA PHE A 314 -12.04 30.92 6.34
C PHE A 314 -12.88 31.69 7.38
N VAL A 315 -13.70 31.01 8.17
CA VAL A 315 -14.49 31.63 9.25
C VAL A 315 -13.60 32.18 10.36
N ALA A 316 -12.58 31.42 10.78
CA ALA A 316 -11.63 31.89 11.78
C ALA A 316 -10.93 33.17 11.31
N TYR A 317 -10.49 33.18 10.06
CA TYR A 317 -9.75 34.27 9.48
C TYR A 317 -10.60 35.53 9.22
N SER A 318 -11.84 35.39 8.72
CA SER A 318 -12.73 36.54 8.49
C SER A 318 -12.98 37.34 9.76
N ARG A 319 -13.03 36.68 10.93
CA ARG A 319 -13.21 37.35 12.24
C ARG A 319 -12.01 38.20 12.67
N VAL A 320 -10.81 37.87 12.22
CA VAL A 320 -9.59 38.68 12.43
C VAL A 320 -9.60 39.90 11.52
N VAL A 321 -9.99 39.72 10.25
CA VAL A 321 -10.01 40.79 9.25
C VAL A 321 -11.10 41.81 9.52
N ASP A 322 -12.25 41.37 10.03
CA ASP A 322 -13.35 42.28 10.41
C ASP A 322 -13.06 43.06 11.70
N HIS A 323 -11.84 42.95 12.27
CA HIS A 323 -11.42 43.53 13.55
C HIS A 323 -12.29 43.16 14.76
N ASN A 324 -13.20 42.20 14.60
CA ASN A 324 -14.11 41.77 15.66
C ASN A 324 -13.39 40.93 16.73
N HIS A 325 -12.28 40.25 16.38
CA HIS A 325 -11.51 39.41 17.31
C HIS A 325 -10.00 39.58 17.10
N HIS A 326 -9.23 39.55 18.19
CA HIS A 326 -7.77 39.60 18.12
C HIS A 326 -7.21 38.29 17.52
N PRO A 327 -6.11 38.31 16.75
CA PRO A 327 -5.53 37.10 16.16
C PRO A 327 -5.23 35.98 17.18
N THR A 328 -4.84 36.35 18.41
CA THR A 328 -4.58 35.39 19.49
C THR A 328 -5.84 34.67 19.96
N ASP A 329 -6.99 35.35 19.95
CA ASP A 329 -8.26 34.80 20.41
C ASP A 329 -8.81 33.81 19.38
N VAL A 330 -8.61 34.13 18.10
CA VAL A 330 -8.92 33.22 16.99
C VAL A 330 -8.01 31.99 17.01
N LEU A 331 -6.71 32.16 17.25
CA LEU A 331 -5.78 31.03 17.42
C LEU A 331 -6.15 30.16 18.63
N CYS A 332 -6.55 30.79 19.75
CA CYS A 332 -7.06 30.09 20.92
C CYS A 332 -8.34 29.32 20.59
N GLY A 333 -9.28 29.92 19.87
CA GLY A 333 -10.51 29.27 19.41
C GLY A 333 -10.27 28.10 18.46
N VAL A 334 -9.32 28.22 17.52
CA VAL A 334 -8.89 27.10 16.64
C VAL A 334 -8.26 25.98 17.47
N PHE A 335 -7.39 26.32 18.43
CA PHE A 335 -6.77 25.34 19.31
C PHE A 335 -7.81 24.60 20.17
N VAL A 336 -8.72 25.33 20.82
CA VAL A 336 -9.84 24.76 21.59
C VAL A 336 -10.72 23.90 20.68
N GLY A 337 -11.03 24.35 19.47
CA GLY A 337 -11.82 23.60 18.50
C GLY A 337 -11.15 22.27 18.09
N ILE A 338 -9.84 22.26 17.87
CA ILE A 338 -9.07 21.04 17.59
C ILE A 338 -9.08 20.11 18.80
N VAL A 339 -8.82 20.63 20.00
CA VAL A 339 -8.82 19.84 21.23
C VAL A 339 -10.20 19.23 21.49
N VAL A 340 -11.28 20.02 21.39
CA VAL A 340 -12.65 19.55 21.54
C VAL A 340 -13.00 18.53 20.46
N ALA A 341 -12.64 18.76 19.19
CA ALA A 341 -12.87 17.79 18.13
C ALA A 341 -12.13 16.47 18.37
N CYS A 342 -10.89 16.51 18.86
CA CYS A 342 -10.13 15.31 19.25
C CYS A 342 -10.75 14.59 20.45
N LEU A 343 -11.21 15.34 21.46
CA LEU A 343 -11.88 14.78 22.64
C LEU A 343 -13.24 14.18 22.29
N VAL A 344 -14.03 14.84 21.44
CA VAL A 344 -15.30 14.32 20.91
C VAL A 344 -15.03 13.08 20.07
N ALA A 345 -14.05 13.11 19.17
CA ALA A 345 -13.68 11.94 18.36
C ALA A 345 -13.27 10.75 19.22
N LYS A 346 -12.50 10.97 20.29
CA LYS A 346 -12.00 9.91 21.17
C LYS A 346 -13.04 9.40 22.17
N TYR A 347 -13.74 10.29 22.88
CA TYR A 347 -14.56 9.94 24.04
C TYR A 347 -16.06 9.92 23.78
N VAL A 348 -16.55 10.68 22.79
CA VAL A 348 -17.99 10.76 22.45
C VAL A 348 -18.33 9.89 21.25
N ALA A 349 -17.58 10.03 20.16
CA ALA A 349 -17.78 9.29 18.92
C ALA A 349 -17.04 7.93 18.90
N ARG A 350 -16.17 7.67 19.89
CA ARG A 350 -15.37 6.43 20.01
C ARG A 350 -14.65 6.05 18.71
N LEU A 351 -14.23 7.05 17.94
CA LEU A 351 -13.74 6.91 16.56
C LEU A 351 -12.44 6.11 16.46
N PHE A 352 -11.71 6.03 17.58
CA PHE A 352 -10.44 5.30 17.73
C PHE A 352 -10.56 4.07 18.62
N ASP A 353 -11.74 3.81 19.18
CA ASP A 353 -11.99 2.54 19.82
C ASP A 353 -12.06 1.47 18.72
N PRO A 354 -11.47 0.28 18.91
CA PRO A 354 -11.72 -0.83 18.01
C PRO A 354 -13.23 -1.05 17.93
N PRO A 355 -13.79 -1.42 16.77
CA PRO A 355 -15.23 -1.49 16.60
C PRO A 355 -15.81 -2.44 17.65
N THR A 356 -16.48 -1.87 18.66
CA THR A 356 -17.29 -2.63 19.60
C THR A 356 -18.32 -3.40 18.79
N GLU A 357 -18.41 -4.71 19.00
CA GLU A 357 -19.40 -5.60 18.38
C GLU A 357 -20.80 -5.00 18.49
N VAL A 358 -21.28 -4.37 17.40
CA VAL A 358 -22.68 -4.00 17.29
C VAL A 358 -23.41 -5.25 16.80
N ALA A 359 -24.10 -5.87 17.77
CA ALA A 359 -25.27 -6.73 17.66
C ALA A 359 -25.61 -7.23 16.24
N LEU A 360 -25.29 -8.51 16.06
CA LEU A 360 -25.76 -9.44 15.04
C LEU A 360 -27.17 -9.12 14.50
N ILE A 361 -27.24 -8.63 13.26
CA ILE A 361 -28.35 -8.98 12.38
C ILE A 361 -28.21 -10.48 12.12
N LYS A 362 -29.06 -11.29 12.76
CA LYS A 362 -29.19 -12.73 12.48
C LYS A 362 -29.48 -12.90 10.98
N PRO A 363 -28.60 -13.53 10.19
CA PRO A 363 -28.99 -14.03 8.89
C PRO A 363 -29.90 -15.23 9.14
N THR A 364 -31.08 -15.16 8.54
CA THR A 364 -32.08 -16.21 8.51
C THR A 364 -31.43 -17.55 8.14
N ARG A 365 -31.75 -18.59 8.92
CA ARG A 365 -31.35 -19.98 8.71
C ARG A 365 -31.48 -20.37 7.22
N LEU A 366 -30.35 -20.64 6.59
CA LEU A 366 -30.28 -21.56 5.46
C LEU A 366 -29.47 -22.76 5.96
N SER A 367 -30.22 -23.80 6.28
CA SER A 367 -29.74 -25.13 6.59
C SER A 367 -28.99 -25.73 5.39
N SER A 368 -27.72 -26.07 5.57
CA SER A 368 -27.16 -27.37 5.13
C SER A 368 -25.64 -27.45 5.39
N SER A 369 -25.29 -28.34 6.32
CA SER A 369 -24.11 -29.21 6.34
C SER A 369 -22.77 -28.71 5.76
N SER A 370 -21.82 -28.33 6.62
CA SER A 370 -20.54 -29.04 6.84
C SER A 370 -19.61 -28.21 7.74
N ASN A 371 -18.91 -28.93 8.63
CA ASN A 371 -18.03 -28.40 9.66
C ASN A 371 -16.77 -27.73 9.08
N GLU A 372 -16.73 -26.41 8.91
CA GLU A 372 -15.48 -25.66 8.75
C GLU A 372 -15.57 -24.34 9.55
N LEU A 373 -14.84 -24.28 10.67
CA LEU A 373 -14.72 -23.10 11.53
C LEU A 373 -13.85 -22.03 10.82
N GLU A 374 -14.42 -20.84 10.59
CA GLU A 374 -13.70 -19.62 10.15
C GLU A 374 -12.78 -19.14 11.28
N VAL A 375 -11.46 -19.24 11.11
CA VAL A 375 -10.46 -18.97 12.17
C VAL A 375 -9.28 -18.21 11.57
N ASP A 376 -9.27 -16.88 11.66
CA ASP A 376 -8.12 -16.06 11.23
C ASP A 376 -7.76 -14.94 12.23
N CYS A 377 -8.74 -14.18 12.74
CA CYS A 377 -8.47 -13.15 13.77
C CYS A 377 -8.69 -13.68 15.20
N GLU A 378 -9.69 -14.53 15.41
CA GLU A 378 -9.98 -15.16 16.72
C GLU A 378 -8.82 -16.01 17.25
N PHE A 379 -8.00 -16.61 16.38
CA PHE A 379 -6.97 -17.57 16.79
C PHE A 379 -5.81 -16.95 17.58
N TYR A 380 -5.35 -15.76 17.20
CA TYR A 380 -4.25 -15.08 17.90
C TYR A 380 -4.70 -14.55 19.28
N GLU A 381 -5.91 -14.00 19.36
CA GLU A 381 -6.52 -13.60 20.62
C GLU A 381 -6.80 -14.80 21.51
N LEU A 382 -7.27 -15.92 20.94
CA LEU A 382 -7.45 -17.19 21.65
C LEU A 382 -6.12 -17.75 22.20
N CYS A 383 -5.05 -17.70 21.40
CA CYS A 383 -3.70 -18.07 21.84
C CYS A 383 -3.15 -17.15 22.95
N SER A 384 -3.75 -15.98 23.14
CA SER A 384 -3.28 -14.95 24.07
C SER A 384 -4.13 -14.81 25.34
N SER A 385 -5.35 -15.39 25.39
CA SER A 385 -6.34 -15.09 26.44
C SER A 385 -6.93 -16.28 27.19
N ASP A 386 -7.01 -17.50 26.62
CA ASP A 386 -7.73 -18.63 27.24
C ASP A 386 -7.03 -20.00 27.04
N ASP A 387 -6.22 -20.41 28.01
CA ASP A 387 -5.48 -21.70 27.98
C ASP A 387 -6.42 -22.92 27.99
N LYS A 388 -7.65 -22.78 28.49
CA LYS A 388 -8.62 -23.87 28.55
C LYS A 388 -9.17 -24.19 27.16
N LYS A 389 -9.69 -23.18 26.44
CA LYS A 389 -10.17 -23.37 25.06
C LYS A 389 -9.06 -23.87 24.14
N LEU A 390 -7.84 -23.41 24.36
CA LEU A 390 -6.69 -23.81 23.58
C LEU A 390 -6.34 -25.29 23.78
N CYS A 391 -6.35 -25.75 25.03
CA CYS A 391 -6.20 -27.18 25.34
C CYS A 391 -7.30 -28.03 24.69
N GLU A 392 -8.55 -27.57 24.70
CA GLU A 392 -9.66 -28.28 24.07
C GLU A 392 -9.46 -28.43 22.55
N ILE A 393 -8.98 -27.40 21.86
CA ILE A 393 -8.66 -27.47 20.42
C ILE A 393 -7.51 -28.46 20.18
N LEU A 394 -6.44 -28.38 20.98
CA LEU A 394 -5.29 -29.28 20.84
C LEU A 394 -5.64 -30.74 21.16
N GLN A 395 -6.54 -30.98 22.10
CA GLN A 395 -7.09 -32.30 22.38
C GLN A 395 -7.95 -32.82 21.21
N LYS A 396 -8.80 -31.96 20.61
CA LYS A 396 -9.63 -32.32 19.44
C LYS A 396 -8.80 -32.72 18.22
N ILE A 397 -7.66 -32.08 17.98
CA ILE A 397 -6.76 -32.44 16.88
C ILE A 397 -5.84 -33.63 17.22
N GLY A 398 -5.89 -34.15 18.46
CA GLY A 398 -5.06 -35.27 18.92
C GLY A 398 -3.63 -34.88 19.28
N ALA A 399 -3.33 -33.59 19.47
CA ALA A 399 -2.01 -33.11 19.87
C ALA A 399 -1.73 -33.34 21.36
N LEU A 400 -2.78 -33.41 22.19
CA LEU A 400 -2.71 -33.56 23.64
C LEU A 400 -3.67 -34.66 24.13
N PRO A 401 -3.34 -35.35 25.24
CA PRO A 401 -4.22 -36.35 25.84
C PRO A 401 -5.49 -35.72 26.41
N THR A 402 -6.63 -36.36 26.20
CA THR A 402 -7.94 -35.97 26.76
C THR A 402 -8.13 -36.42 28.20
N SER A 403 -7.49 -37.53 28.59
CA SER A 403 -7.58 -38.11 29.93
C SER A 403 -6.29 -38.84 30.31
N ARG A 404 -6.05 -39.01 31.62
CA ARG A 404 -4.96 -39.82 32.17
C ARG A 404 -5.42 -40.59 33.41
N THR A 405 -4.85 -41.78 33.57
CA THR A 405 -4.98 -42.60 34.77
C THR A 405 -3.67 -42.56 35.54
N CYS A 406 -3.75 -42.35 36.85
CA CYS A 406 -2.57 -42.35 37.72
C CYS A 406 -2.08 -43.79 37.98
N LEU A 407 -0.84 -43.94 38.43
CA LEU A 407 -0.27 -45.25 38.82
C LEU A 407 -1.06 -45.94 39.96
N CYS A 408 -1.80 -45.17 40.77
CA CYS A 408 -2.71 -45.69 41.80
C CYS A 408 -4.09 -46.11 41.25
N ASN A 409 -4.22 -46.24 39.92
CA ASN A 409 -5.43 -46.64 39.19
C ASN A 409 -6.64 -45.70 39.33
N LYS A 410 -6.45 -44.48 39.87
CA LYS A 410 -7.49 -43.44 39.93
C LYS A 410 -7.37 -42.46 38.77
N THR A 411 -8.51 -41.90 38.37
CA THR A 411 -8.59 -40.88 37.31
C THR A 411 -7.94 -39.58 37.76
N MET A 412 -7.32 -38.86 36.81
CA MET A 412 -6.70 -37.57 37.08
C MET A 412 -7.56 -36.42 36.53
N LYS A 413 -7.63 -35.30 37.26
CA LYS A 413 -8.31 -34.08 36.82
C LYS A 413 -7.29 -33.12 36.21
N LEU A 414 -7.69 -32.40 35.15
CA LEU A 414 -6.83 -31.41 34.50
C LEU A 414 -6.94 -30.06 35.22
N HIS A 415 -5.80 -29.46 35.54
CA HIS A 415 -5.67 -28.17 36.20
C HIS A 415 -4.91 -27.17 35.33
N TYR A 416 -5.32 -25.89 35.41
CA TYR A 416 -4.78 -24.77 34.65
C TYR A 416 -4.14 -23.77 35.63
N PRO A 417 -2.80 -23.79 35.80
CA PRO A 417 -2.13 -22.81 36.65
C PRO A 417 -2.12 -21.42 35.98
N GLU A 418 -2.04 -20.34 36.76
CA GLU A 418 -1.89 -18.97 36.22
C GLU A 418 -0.57 -18.80 35.44
N ASN A 419 0.48 -19.52 35.85
CA ASN A 419 1.79 -19.54 35.20
C ASN A 419 2.24 -20.98 34.95
N GLY A 420 2.51 -21.33 33.69
CA GLY A 420 3.05 -22.63 33.29
C GLY A 420 2.10 -23.47 32.44
N ASN A 421 2.50 -24.72 32.16
CA ASN A 421 1.68 -25.63 31.37
C ASN A 421 0.59 -26.28 32.22
N PRO A 422 -0.60 -26.57 31.65
CA PRO A 422 -1.61 -27.38 32.31
C PRO A 422 -1.09 -28.76 32.70
N TYR A 423 -1.65 -29.35 33.76
CA TYR A 423 -1.21 -30.63 34.29
C TYR A 423 -2.37 -31.45 34.86
N PHE A 424 -2.24 -32.77 34.76
CA PHE A 424 -3.15 -33.73 35.38
C PHE A 424 -2.76 -33.93 36.84
N LYS A 425 -3.71 -33.80 37.76
CA LYS A 425 -3.54 -34.11 39.20
C LYS A 425 -4.40 -35.29 39.59
N CYS A 426 -3.83 -36.24 40.33
CA CYS A 426 -4.56 -37.39 40.84
C CYS A 426 -5.73 -36.96 41.73
N THR A 427 -6.90 -37.61 41.58
CA THR A 427 -8.07 -37.36 42.43
C THR A 427 -7.92 -37.91 43.85
N ASP A 428 -6.95 -38.78 44.10
CA ASP A 428 -6.63 -39.26 45.44
C ASP A 428 -5.85 -38.23 46.24
N LYS A 429 -6.37 -37.84 47.41
CA LYS A 429 -5.65 -36.96 48.34
C LYS A 429 -4.38 -37.62 48.86
N ALA A 430 -4.37 -38.94 49.03
CA ALA A 430 -3.20 -39.67 49.52
C ALA A 430 -2.07 -39.78 48.48
N CYS A 431 -2.40 -39.78 47.18
CA CYS A 431 -1.40 -39.87 46.11
C CYS A 431 -0.93 -38.50 45.63
N SER A 432 -1.85 -37.58 45.35
CA SER A 432 -1.60 -36.19 44.91
C SER A 432 -0.58 -36.02 43.75
N LYS A 433 -0.28 -37.08 42.98
CA LYS A 433 0.71 -37.05 41.90
C LYS A 433 0.25 -36.12 40.77
N GLU A 434 1.20 -35.33 40.26
CA GLU A 434 1.01 -34.39 39.15
C GLU A 434 1.78 -34.87 37.93
N ILE A 435 1.16 -34.79 36.75
CA ILE A 435 1.70 -35.24 35.46
C ILE A 435 1.44 -34.14 34.45
N SER A 436 2.47 -33.66 33.76
CA SER A 436 2.32 -32.56 32.81
C SER A 436 1.48 -32.96 31.60
N ILE A 437 0.67 -32.04 31.05
CA ILE A 437 -0.15 -32.32 29.86
C ILE A 437 0.69 -32.66 28.62
N ILE A 438 1.94 -32.17 28.58
CA ILE A 438 2.88 -32.41 27.46
C ILE A 438 3.68 -33.70 27.61
N GLU A 439 3.65 -34.35 28.77
CA GLU A 439 4.38 -35.60 29.00
C GLU A 439 3.84 -36.70 28.07
N ASN A 440 4.66 -37.61 27.56
CA ASN A 440 4.30 -38.60 26.52
C ASN A 440 3.60 -38.01 25.28
N THR A 441 3.88 -36.75 24.95
CA THR A 441 3.45 -36.12 23.69
C THR A 441 4.66 -35.70 22.87
N VAL A 442 4.41 -35.28 21.63
CA VAL A 442 5.41 -34.74 20.71
C VAL A 442 6.12 -33.48 21.27
N PHE A 443 5.56 -32.88 22.32
CA PHE A 443 6.06 -31.68 22.99
C PHE A 443 6.84 -31.97 24.28
N GLN A 444 6.98 -33.22 24.72
CA GLN A 444 7.66 -33.54 26.00
C GLN A 444 9.11 -33.04 26.07
N SER A 445 9.82 -33.03 24.93
CA SER A 445 11.22 -32.62 24.84
C SER A 445 11.42 -31.13 24.62
N THR A 446 10.35 -30.33 24.55
CA THR A 446 10.47 -28.88 24.36
C THR A 446 10.64 -28.14 25.67
N SER A 447 11.55 -27.16 25.68
CA SER A 447 11.71 -26.20 26.77
C SER A 447 10.73 -25.03 26.70
N LEU A 448 9.76 -25.08 25.78
CA LEU A 448 8.78 -24.01 25.55
C LEU A 448 7.46 -24.35 26.26
N TYR A 449 6.84 -23.34 26.84
CA TYR A 449 5.45 -23.43 27.28
C TYR A 449 4.52 -23.56 26.07
N MET A 450 3.36 -24.17 26.29
CA MET A 450 2.36 -24.42 25.25
C MET A 450 1.95 -23.13 24.53
N ARG A 451 1.75 -22.05 25.30
CA ARG A 451 1.44 -20.71 24.77
C ARG A 451 2.52 -20.19 23.82
N GLU A 452 3.79 -20.35 24.20
CA GLU A 452 4.94 -19.91 23.39
C GLU A 452 5.04 -20.73 22.09
N LEU A 453 4.76 -22.04 22.14
CA LEU A 453 4.72 -22.89 20.94
C LEU A 453 3.68 -22.41 19.94
N LEU A 454 2.53 -21.98 20.43
CA LEU A 454 1.40 -21.58 19.59
C LEU A 454 1.64 -20.22 18.96
N GLN A 455 2.12 -19.25 19.74
CA GLN A 455 2.58 -17.96 19.23
C GLN A 455 3.73 -18.13 18.22
N PHE A 456 4.70 -19.00 18.50
CA PHE A 456 5.75 -19.34 17.55
C PHE A 456 5.19 -19.89 16.24
N THR A 457 4.26 -20.85 16.33
CA THR A 457 3.64 -21.49 15.16
C THR A 457 2.89 -20.45 14.33
N TYR A 458 2.12 -19.58 14.97
CA TYR A 458 1.44 -18.46 14.31
C TYR A 458 2.43 -17.59 13.55
N PHE A 459 3.45 -17.04 14.21
CA PHE A 459 4.44 -16.19 13.54
C PHE A 459 5.18 -16.91 12.42
N TRP A 460 5.45 -18.20 12.60
CA TRP A 460 6.07 -19.02 11.57
C TRP A 460 5.18 -19.16 10.36
N ILE A 461 3.86 -19.42 10.50
CA ILE A 461 2.91 -19.56 9.38
C ILE A 461 2.86 -18.29 8.52
N TYR A 462 2.87 -17.11 9.15
CA TYR A 462 2.89 -15.82 8.45
C TYR A 462 4.28 -15.37 7.97
N ASN A 463 5.26 -16.28 7.95
CA ASN A 463 6.61 -16.02 7.44
C ASN A 463 7.31 -14.83 8.14
N THR A 464 7.04 -14.65 9.43
CA THR A 464 7.61 -13.55 10.23
C THR A 464 9.13 -13.70 10.36
N SER A 465 9.85 -12.58 10.36
CA SER A 465 11.32 -12.60 10.45
C SER A 465 11.80 -13.18 11.79
N TYR A 466 12.93 -13.88 11.79
CA TYR A 466 13.55 -14.42 13.01
C TYR A 466 13.75 -13.35 14.10
N LYS A 467 14.18 -12.14 13.71
CA LYS A 467 14.38 -11.02 14.64
C LYS A 467 13.07 -10.64 15.35
N ARG A 468 11.97 -10.58 14.58
CA ARG A 468 10.64 -10.26 15.12
C ARG A 468 10.11 -11.40 16.00
N ILE A 469 10.22 -12.66 15.58
CA ILE A 469 9.84 -13.81 16.41
C ILE A 469 10.61 -13.80 17.74
N LYS A 470 11.92 -13.54 17.70
CA LYS A 470 12.76 -13.45 18.90
C LYS A 470 12.41 -12.26 19.81
N TRP A 471 11.95 -11.15 19.22
CA TRP A 471 11.49 -9.96 19.92
C TRP A 471 10.15 -10.23 20.63
N GLU A 472 9.17 -10.79 19.92
CA GLU A 472 7.82 -11.06 20.44
C GLU A 472 7.83 -12.14 21.53
N LEU A 473 8.55 -13.23 21.31
CA LEU A 473 8.69 -14.30 22.32
C LEU A 473 9.76 -13.95 23.38
N GLY A 474 10.15 -12.66 23.47
CA GLY A 474 11.45 -12.23 23.95
C GLY A 474 11.57 -11.80 25.41
N ARG A 475 11.86 -12.76 26.30
CA ARG A 475 12.87 -12.68 27.39
C ARG A 475 13.25 -14.09 27.90
N TYR A 476 12.38 -15.08 27.69
CA TYR A 476 12.49 -16.42 28.28
C TYR A 476 12.96 -17.53 27.32
N VAL A 477 12.82 -17.36 26.01
CA VAL A 477 13.21 -18.40 25.03
C VAL A 477 14.66 -18.24 24.54
N SER A 478 15.49 -19.28 24.62
CA SER A 478 16.87 -19.25 24.10
C SER A 478 16.95 -19.14 22.56
N LYS A 479 18.07 -18.64 22.03
CA LYS A 479 18.29 -18.57 20.57
C LYS A 479 18.36 -19.97 19.95
N GLU A 480 18.89 -20.91 20.72
CA GLU A 480 19.09 -22.32 20.37
C GLU A 480 17.73 -23.02 20.23
N THR A 481 16.83 -22.82 21.20
CA THR A 481 15.46 -23.35 21.18
C THR A 481 14.69 -22.87 19.94
N LEU A 482 14.74 -21.57 19.61
CA LEU A 482 14.08 -21.05 18.41
C LEU A 482 14.63 -21.65 17.11
N LYS A 483 15.96 -21.85 17.02
CA LYS A 483 16.58 -22.49 15.85
C LYS A 483 16.12 -23.94 15.69
N ILE A 484 16.02 -24.68 16.80
CA ILE A 484 15.52 -26.06 16.82
C ILE A 484 14.10 -26.10 16.25
N TRP A 485 13.20 -25.25 16.73
CA TRP A 485 11.82 -25.21 16.26
C TRP A 485 11.67 -24.76 14.81
N LEU A 486 12.44 -23.75 14.37
CA LEU A 486 12.48 -23.36 12.95
C LEU A 486 12.96 -24.50 12.04
N ASN A 487 13.94 -25.28 12.49
CA ASN A 487 14.42 -26.46 11.78
C ASN A 487 13.37 -27.58 11.77
N LEU A 488 12.66 -27.78 12.88
CA LEU A 488 11.61 -28.78 13.02
C LEU A 488 10.49 -28.52 12.02
N CYS A 489 9.92 -27.32 11.98
CA CYS A 489 8.85 -26.97 11.02
C CYS A 489 9.30 -27.20 9.57
N ARG A 490 10.54 -26.80 9.21
CA ARG A 490 11.10 -27.08 7.88
C ARG A 490 11.24 -28.57 7.58
N LYS A 491 11.70 -29.36 8.56
CA LYS A 491 11.83 -30.81 8.45
C LYS A 491 10.48 -31.45 8.21
N ILE A 492 9.43 -31.01 8.92
CA ILE A 492 8.06 -31.49 8.76
C ILE A 492 7.55 -31.25 7.35
N CYS A 493 7.71 -30.03 6.80
CA CYS A 493 7.36 -29.73 5.42
C CYS A 493 8.09 -30.66 4.43
N SER A 494 9.40 -30.86 4.67
CA SER A 494 10.23 -31.68 3.80
C SER A 494 9.83 -33.15 3.81
N THR A 495 9.55 -33.71 4.99
CA THR A 495 9.09 -35.10 5.15
C THR A 495 7.69 -35.28 4.56
N HIS A 496 6.79 -34.32 4.77
CA HIS A 496 5.43 -34.37 4.23
C HIS A 496 5.45 -34.50 2.71
N PHE A 497 6.19 -33.65 1.98
CA PHE A 497 6.26 -33.74 0.52
C PHE A 497 7.10 -34.90 -0.02
N LYS A 498 7.97 -35.49 0.80
CA LYS A 498 8.62 -36.76 0.45
C LYS A 498 7.61 -37.92 0.44
N LYS A 499 6.72 -37.98 1.44
CA LYS A 499 5.68 -39.00 1.60
C LYS A 499 4.49 -38.77 0.66
N TYR A 500 4.08 -37.52 0.50
CA TYR A 500 2.91 -37.09 -0.28
C TYR A 500 3.32 -36.06 -1.36
N PRO A 501 4.00 -36.50 -2.44
CA PRO A 501 4.39 -35.60 -3.53
C PRO A 501 3.17 -34.99 -4.21
N ILE A 502 3.24 -33.70 -4.55
CA ILE A 502 2.15 -33.01 -5.27
C ILE A 502 2.22 -33.41 -6.75
N LYS A 503 1.37 -34.35 -7.14
CA LYS A 503 1.16 -34.67 -8.55
C LYS A 503 0.25 -33.60 -9.19
N ILE A 504 0.68 -33.05 -10.32
CA ILE A 504 0.01 -31.99 -11.07
C ILE A 504 -0.33 -32.45 -12.48
N GLY A 505 -1.34 -31.84 -13.09
CA GLY A 505 -1.81 -32.17 -14.45
C GLY A 505 -2.92 -33.22 -14.48
N GLY A 506 -3.22 -33.71 -15.67
CA GLY A 506 -4.33 -34.60 -15.99
C GLY A 506 -4.98 -34.22 -17.32
N PRO A 507 -6.06 -34.92 -17.74
CA PRO A 507 -6.79 -34.59 -18.95
C PRO A 507 -7.19 -33.11 -18.98
N ASP A 508 -6.93 -32.44 -20.11
CA ASP A 508 -7.19 -31.02 -20.35
C ASP A 508 -6.49 -30.02 -19.41
N VAL A 509 -5.56 -30.47 -18.56
CA VAL A 509 -4.81 -29.60 -17.65
C VAL A 509 -3.47 -29.20 -18.26
N ILE A 510 -3.25 -27.89 -18.38
CA ILE A 510 -1.99 -27.31 -18.84
C ILE A 510 -0.97 -27.24 -17.69
N VAL A 511 0.15 -27.93 -17.86
CA VAL A 511 1.29 -27.95 -16.94
C VAL A 511 2.46 -27.18 -17.55
N GLU A 512 2.85 -26.10 -16.88
CA GLU A 512 4.05 -25.34 -17.25
C GLU A 512 5.26 -25.86 -16.48
N ILE A 513 6.37 -26.12 -17.18
CA ILE A 513 7.62 -26.63 -16.59
C ILE A 513 8.71 -25.58 -16.72
N GLY A 514 9.48 -25.38 -15.66
CA GLY A 514 10.57 -24.42 -15.62
C GLY A 514 11.77 -24.92 -14.83
N LYS A 515 12.87 -24.16 -14.94
CA LYS A 515 14.05 -24.34 -14.09
C LYS A 515 14.57 -22.98 -13.63
N THR A 516 15.20 -22.98 -12.47
CA THR A 516 15.93 -21.83 -11.96
C THR A 516 17.21 -22.30 -11.28
N GLN A 517 18.23 -21.44 -11.27
CA GLN A 517 19.47 -21.70 -10.53
C GLN A 517 19.39 -20.91 -9.21
N LEU A 518 19.42 -21.61 -8.08
CA LEU A 518 19.33 -20.99 -6.76
C LEU A 518 20.69 -20.77 -6.09
N ALA A 519 21.68 -21.61 -6.40
CA ALA A 519 23.04 -21.46 -5.87
C ALA A 519 24.09 -22.11 -6.79
N LYS A 520 25.37 -21.84 -6.50
CA LYS A 520 26.51 -22.65 -6.95
C LYS A 520 26.96 -23.51 -5.77
N LYS A 521 27.27 -24.77 -6.05
CA LYS A 521 27.86 -25.71 -5.09
C LYS A 521 29.26 -25.27 -4.71
N GLU A 522 29.72 -25.61 -3.51
CA GLU A 522 31.14 -25.48 -3.12
C GLU A 522 32.09 -26.17 -4.12
N SER A 523 31.63 -27.26 -4.77
CA SER A 523 32.33 -27.93 -5.88
C SER A 523 32.31 -27.19 -7.22
N GLY A 524 31.80 -25.95 -7.28
CA GLY A 524 31.64 -25.15 -8.50
C GLY A 524 30.46 -25.55 -9.41
N ARG A 525 29.83 -26.71 -9.17
CA ARG A 525 28.66 -27.19 -9.93
C ARG A 525 27.41 -26.34 -9.65
N LYS A 526 26.51 -26.18 -10.61
CA LYS A 526 25.27 -25.41 -10.42
C LYS A 526 24.23 -26.24 -9.66
N LEU A 527 23.60 -25.68 -8.62
CA LEU A 527 22.44 -26.31 -7.96
C LEU A 527 21.16 -25.86 -8.68
N TRP A 528 20.61 -26.77 -9.49
CA TRP A 528 19.40 -26.51 -10.26
C TRP A 528 18.15 -26.84 -9.44
N THR A 529 17.11 -26.03 -9.60
CA THR A 529 15.77 -26.33 -9.12
C THR A 529 14.83 -26.43 -10.30
N ILE A 530 14.10 -27.52 -10.37
CA ILE A 530 13.08 -27.78 -11.38
C ILE A 530 11.73 -27.67 -10.71
N GLY A 531 10.76 -27.16 -11.44
CA GLY A 531 9.39 -27.20 -10.97
C GLY A 531 8.40 -27.10 -12.10
N GLY A 532 7.16 -27.33 -11.73
CA GLY A 532 6.03 -27.11 -12.59
C GLY A 532 4.81 -26.67 -11.81
N CYS A 533 3.87 -26.07 -12.53
CA CYS A 533 2.59 -25.64 -11.99
C CYS A 533 1.47 -25.81 -13.01
N GLU A 534 0.25 -26.03 -12.51
CA GLU A 534 -0.96 -26.00 -13.32
C GLU A 534 -1.33 -24.55 -13.62
N ARG A 535 -1.66 -24.27 -14.88
CA ARG A 535 -2.17 -22.95 -15.25
C ARG A 535 -3.54 -22.72 -14.62
N GLY A 536 -3.74 -21.55 -13.99
CA GLY A 536 -4.98 -21.19 -13.32
C GLY A 536 -5.17 -21.76 -11.91
N ASN A 537 -4.26 -22.61 -11.41
CA ASN A 537 -4.31 -23.14 -10.04
C ASN A 537 -3.01 -22.88 -9.28
N SER A 538 -2.99 -21.80 -8.49
CA SER A 538 -1.80 -21.38 -7.74
C SER A 538 -1.33 -22.39 -6.69
N LYS A 539 -2.21 -23.26 -6.18
CA LYS A 539 -1.90 -24.24 -5.11
C LYS A 539 -1.32 -25.55 -5.64
N LYS A 540 -1.43 -25.81 -6.95
CA LYS A 540 -0.93 -27.03 -7.62
C LYS A 540 0.41 -26.76 -8.29
N CYS A 541 1.48 -26.87 -7.52
CA CYS A 541 2.84 -26.77 -8.03
C CYS A 541 3.81 -27.70 -7.28
N PHE A 542 4.92 -28.03 -7.93
CA PHE A 542 6.05 -28.71 -7.29
C PHE A 542 7.36 -27.98 -7.60
N MET A 543 8.30 -28.03 -6.67
CA MET A 543 9.65 -27.51 -6.84
C MET A 543 10.64 -28.45 -6.17
N VAL A 544 11.65 -28.91 -6.92
CA VAL A 544 12.61 -29.92 -6.46
C VAL A 544 14.01 -29.53 -6.93
N THR A 545 14.96 -29.52 -6.01
CA THR A 545 16.37 -29.34 -6.32
C THR A 545 16.96 -30.62 -6.91
N VAL A 546 17.71 -30.51 -8.01
CA VAL A 546 18.33 -31.64 -8.71
C VAL A 546 19.83 -31.43 -8.91
N PRO A 547 20.63 -32.52 -8.97
CA PRO A 547 22.07 -32.42 -9.18
C PRO A 547 22.44 -31.99 -10.61
N ASP A 548 21.61 -32.32 -11.60
CA ASP A 548 21.83 -32.04 -13.02
C ASP A 548 20.52 -32.10 -13.81
N LEU A 549 20.57 -31.68 -15.07
CA LEU A 549 19.44 -31.62 -15.99
C LEU A 549 19.45 -32.76 -17.02
N ARG A 550 20.12 -33.89 -16.74
CA ARG A 550 20.22 -35.00 -17.69
C ARG A 550 18.91 -35.80 -17.72
N LYS A 551 18.59 -36.39 -18.87
CA LYS A 551 17.40 -37.22 -19.07
C LYS A 551 17.20 -38.28 -17.98
N LYS A 552 18.29 -38.96 -17.56
CA LYS A 552 18.28 -39.97 -16.48
C LYS A 552 17.74 -39.43 -15.15
N THR A 553 17.98 -38.16 -14.86
CA THR A 553 17.51 -37.47 -13.64
C THR A 553 16.09 -36.94 -13.83
N LEU A 554 15.79 -36.37 -15.00
CA LEU A 554 14.52 -35.70 -15.30
C LEU A 554 13.34 -36.64 -15.51
N LEU A 555 13.55 -37.78 -16.19
CA LEU A 555 12.49 -38.72 -16.54
C LEU A 555 11.75 -39.26 -15.29
N PRO A 556 12.43 -39.84 -14.27
CA PRO A 556 11.75 -40.30 -13.07
C PRO A 556 11.12 -39.16 -12.27
N LEU A 557 11.71 -37.95 -12.32
CA LEU A 557 11.15 -36.76 -11.68
C LEU A 557 9.79 -36.38 -12.31
N PHE A 558 9.73 -36.27 -13.63
CA PHE A 558 8.49 -35.92 -14.32
C PHE A 558 7.43 -37.02 -14.17
N ALA A 559 7.81 -38.30 -14.21
CA ALA A 559 6.89 -39.40 -13.94
C ALA A 559 6.28 -39.33 -12.53
N LYS A 560 7.06 -38.89 -11.53
CA LYS A 560 6.60 -38.74 -10.15
C LYS A 560 5.62 -37.57 -9.97
N TYR A 561 5.89 -36.42 -10.61
CA TYR A 561 5.17 -35.17 -10.31
C TYR A 561 4.14 -34.75 -11.35
N ILE A 562 4.14 -35.32 -12.57
CA ILE A 562 3.24 -34.92 -13.64
C ILE A 562 2.33 -36.10 -14.00
N ALA A 563 1.02 -35.89 -13.94
CA ALA A 563 0.02 -36.88 -14.30
C ALA A 563 0.04 -37.22 -15.78
N ASP A 564 -0.48 -38.41 -16.10
CA ASP A 564 -0.69 -38.82 -17.48
C ASP A 564 -1.78 -37.96 -18.13
N ASP A 565 -1.80 -37.90 -19.45
CA ASP A 565 -2.73 -37.11 -20.29
C ASP A 565 -2.67 -35.59 -20.07
N SER A 566 -1.63 -35.10 -19.39
CA SER A 566 -1.37 -33.67 -19.20
C SER A 566 -0.97 -32.97 -20.50
N ILE A 567 -1.40 -31.72 -20.67
CA ILE A 567 -0.90 -30.83 -21.72
C ILE A 567 0.33 -30.11 -21.19
N ILE A 568 1.52 -30.41 -21.72
CA ILE A 568 2.78 -29.92 -21.16
C ILE A 568 3.35 -28.78 -21.98
N MET A 569 3.72 -27.68 -21.31
CA MET A 569 4.49 -26.57 -21.88
C MET A 569 5.87 -26.54 -21.23
N SER A 570 6.92 -26.85 -22.01
CA SER A 570 8.27 -26.93 -21.49
C SER A 570 9.33 -26.29 -22.41
N PRO A 571 10.44 -25.78 -21.86
CA PRO A 571 11.59 -25.39 -22.68
C PRO A 571 12.34 -26.62 -23.21
N TYR A 572 13.07 -26.42 -24.31
CA TYR A 572 13.80 -27.48 -25.05
C TYR A 572 14.65 -28.43 -24.20
N TRP A 573 15.28 -27.93 -23.13
CA TRP A 573 16.14 -28.76 -22.28
C TRP A 573 15.38 -29.91 -21.58
N ALA A 574 14.07 -29.76 -21.34
CA ALA A 574 13.25 -30.77 -20.69
C ALA A 574 12.66 -31.77 -21.70
N SER A 575 12.67 -31.44 -22.98
CA SER A 575 11.90 -32.15 -24.00
C SER A 575 12.35 -33.58 -24.22
N ALA A 576 13.65 -33.86 -24.16
CA ALA A 576 14.17 -35.22 -24.32
C ALA A 576 13.65 -36.20 -23.26
N ALA A 577 13.41 -35.73 -22.02
CA ALA A 577 12.83 -36.54 -20.96
C ALA A 577 11.31 -36.64 -21.10
N LEU A 578 10.63 -35.53 -21.42
CA LEU A 578 9.18 -35.50 -21.57
C LEU A 578 8.70 -36.33 -22.76
N ASN A 579 9.35 -36.21 -23.93
CA ASN A 579 9.03 -37.00 -25.12
C ASN A 579 9.22 -38.51 -24.94
N SER A 580 9.94 -38.94 -23.90
CA SER A 580 10.11 -40.37 -23.59
C SER A 580 8.98 -40.93 -22.73
N ARG A 581 8.06 -40.09 -22.24
CA ARG A 581 6.84 -40.56 -21.59
C ARG A 581 5.81 -40.90 -22.66
N ARG A 582 5.24 -42.10 -22.59
CA ARG A 582 4.25 -42.59 -23.56
C ARG A 582 2.85 -42.00 -23.37
N ASN A 583 2.54 -41.47 -22.17
CA ASN A 583 1.18 -41.07 -21.76
C ASN A 583 1.04 -39.55 -21.56
N ILE A 584 1.55 -38.73 -22.48
CA ILE A 584 1.33 -37.28 -22.48
C ILE A 584 0.40 -36.97 -23.67
N SER A 585 -0.70 -36.25 -23.43
CA SER A 585 -1.67 -35.92 -24.47
C SER A 585 -1.05 -35.00 -25.52
N HIS A 586 -0.51 -33.86 -25.10
CA HIS A 586 0.17 -32.90 -25.94
C HIS A 586 1.39 -32.31 -25.26
N HIS A 587 2.48 -32.13 -26.00
CA HIS A 587 3.70 -31.48 -25.50
C HIS A 587 4.13 -30.35 -26.44
N PHE A 588 4.04 -29.12 -25.93
CA PHE A 588 4.45 -27.91 -26.63
C PHE A 588 5.83 -27.46 -26.15
N GLN A 589 6.75 -27.33 -27.10
CA GLN A 589 8.09 -26.80 -26.84
C GLN A 589 8.09 -25.27 -26.95
N VAL A 590 8.61 -24.60 -25.94
CA VAL A 590 8.73 -23.15 -25.92
C VAL A 590 10.17 -22.76 -26.30
N LYS A 591 10.36 -22.15 -27.48
CA LYS A 591 11.66 -21.64 -27.95
C LYS A 591 11.94 -20.31 -27.25
N TYR A 592 12.96 -20.33 -26.38
CA TYR A 592 13.73 -19.24 -25.75
C TYR A 592 13.34 -17.78 -26.13
N PHE A 593 13.32 -16.77 -25.25
CA PHE A 593 13.97 -16.50 -23.96
C PHE A 593 12.97 -15.71 -23.07
N GLU A 594 13.04 -15.83 -21.74
CA GLU A 594 12.48 -14.83 -20.80
C GLU A 594 10.97 -14.51 -20.89
N GLY A 595 10.10 -15.52 -20.98
CA GLY A 595 8.67 -15.32 -20.70
C GLY A 595 7.84 -14.64 -21.80
N LEU A 596 8.28 -14.68 -23.05
CA LEU A 596 7.46 -14.30 -24.21
C LEU A 596 6.71 -15.52 -24.76
N ALA A 597 5.46 -15.31 -25.15
CA ALA A 597 4.61 -16.33 -25.76
C ALA A 597 5.08 -16.70 -27.17
N HIS A 598 4.72 -17.89 -27.65
CA HIS A 598 5.02 -18.34 -29.00
C HIS A 598 4.46 -17.35 -30.05
N LYS A 599 5.30 -16.93 -31.02
CA LYS A 599 4.94 -15.88 -32.00
C LYS A 599 3.66 -16.18 -32.79
N SER A 600 3.35 -17.44 -33.05
CA SER A 600 2.14 -17.86 -33.78
C SER A 600 0.96 -18.25 -32.89
N ASN A 601 1.16 -18.47 -31.57
CA ASN A 601 0.08 -18.78 -30.64
C ASN A 601 0.38 -18.22 -29.24
N PRO A 602 -0.23 -17.09 -28.84
CA PRO A 602 -0.02 -16.45 -27.55
C PRO A 602 -0.34 -17.34 -26.34
N ALA A 603 -1.12 -18.41 -26.51
CA ALA A 603 -1.47 -19.33 -25.43
C ALA A 603 -0.29 -20.23 -25.00
N ILE A 604 0.78 -20.34 -25.79
CA ILE A 604 1.94 -21.21 -25.49
C ILE A 604 3.03 -20.37 -24.79
N HIS A 605 3.13 -20.49 -23.46
CA HIS A 605 4.08 -19.74 -22.60
C HIS A 605 4.37 -20.46 -21.27
N SER A 606 5.40 -20.01 -20.53
CA SER A 606 5.84 -20.59 -19.24
C SER A 606 5.88 -19.58 -18.07
N CYS A 607 4.93 -18.65 -18.04
CA CYS A 607 5.00 -17.50 -17.13
C CYS A 607 4.44 -17.75 -15.74
N SER A 608 3.47 -18.65 -15.59
CA SER A 608 2.96 -19.07 -14.29
C SER A 608 4.11 -19.63 -13.44
N ILE A 609 4.96 -20.46 -14.06
CA ILE A 609 6.13 -21.02 -13.37
C ILE A 609 7.24 -19.97 -13.12
N ASN A 610 7.33 -18.91 -13.91
CA ASN A 610 8.29 -17.82 -13.68
C ASN A 610 7.91 -16.96 -12.46
N VAL A 611 6.62 -16.69 -12.26
CA VAL A 611 6.12 -16.02 -11.05
C VAL A 611 6.50 -16.83 -9.81
N LYS A 612 6.28 -18.15 -9.88
CA LYS A 612 6.69 -19.08 -8.83
C LYS A 612 8.19 -19.03 -8.54
N TRP A 613 9.05 -18.84 -9.55
CA TRP A 613 10.49 -18.66 -9.33
C TRP A 613 10.87 -17.37 -8.65
N ARG A 614 10.19 -16.27 -8.98
CA ARG A 614 10.40 -15.00 -8.30
C ARG A 614 10.03 -15.09 -6.83
N ASP A 615 8.84 -15.60 -6.53
CA ASP A 615 8.33 -15.69 -5.16
C ASP A 615 9.26 -16.57 -4.30
N LEU A 616 9.77 -17.66 -4.88
CA LEU A 616 10.80 -18.48 -4.24
C LEU A 616 12.10 -17.71 -3.98
N LYS A 617 12.60 -16.93 -4.94
CA LYS A 617 13.83 -16.14 -4.78
C LYS A 617 13.68 -15.08 -3.68
N TYR A 618 12.59 -14.32 -3.68
CA TYR A 618 12.33 -13.34 -2.61
C TYR A 618 12.20 -14.02 -1.25
N PHE A 619 11.52 -15.17 -1.19
CA PHE A 619 11.43 -15.94 0.03
C PHE A 619 12.82 -16.36 0.55
N LEU A 620 13.71 -16.83 -0.32
CA LEU A 620 15.07 -17.24 0.05
C LEU A 620 15.96 -16.05 0.44
N GLU A 621 15.86 -14.92 -0.27
CA GLU A 621 16.59 -13.68 0.05
C GLU A 621 16.19 -13.11 1.42
N SER A 622 14.95 -13.33 1.85
CA SER A 622 14.48 -12.94 3.19
C SER A 622 15.13 -13.74 4.34
N LYS A 623 15.82 -14.86 4.05
CA LYS A 623 16.41 -15.74 5.06
C LYS A 623 17.85 -15.35 5.38
N SER A 624 18.07 -14.91 6.61
CA SER A 624 19.42 -14.62 7.11
C SER A 624 20.31 -15.87 7.14
N ASN A 625 21.55 -15.78 6.64
CA ASN A 625 22.57 -16.83 6.69
C ASN A 625 22.15 -18.16 6.04
N LEU A 626 21.47 -18.08 4.88
CA LEU A 626 21.07 -19.25 4.11
C LEU A 626 22.31 -20.04 3.61
N LYS A 627 22.57 -21.20 4.20
CA LYS A 627 23.60 -22.14 3.73
C LYS A 627 23.07 -22.97 2.58
N GLU A 628 23.93 -23.25 1.60
CA GLU A 628 23.58 -24.01 0.38
C GLU A 628 22.90 -25.35 0.70
N LYS A 629 23.43 -26.11 1.66
CA LYS A 629 22.90 -27.41 2.10
C LYS A 629 21.43 -27.37 2.57
N ASN A 630 20.95 -26.19 2.99
CA ASN A 630 19.59 -26.02 3.49
C ASN A 630 18.60 -25.61 2.39
N ILE A 631 19.07 -25.16 1.22
CA ILE A 631 18.22 -24.69 0.11
C ILE A 631 17.08 -25.67 -0.23
N PRO A 632 17.33 -27.00 -0.37
CA PRO A 632 16.25 -27.95 -0.67
C PRO A 632 15.11 -27.93 0.35
N SER A 633 15.43 -27.80 1.64
CA SER A 633 14.42 -27.76 2.71
C SER A 633 13.63 -26.44 2.70
N TYR A 634 14.27 -25.31 2.37
CA TYR A 634 13.59 -24.02 2.23
C TYR A 634 12.70 -23.95 0.99
N VAL A 635 13.08 -24.62 -0.10
CA VAL A 635 12.21 -24.75 -1.29
C VAL A 635 10.93 -25.48 -0.91
N LEU A 636 11.02 -26.58 -0.16
CA LEU A 636 9.84 -27.33 0.30
C LEU A 636 9.02 -26.55 1.35
N GLU A 637 9.65 -25.77 2.22
CA GLU A 637 8.95 -24.82 3.10
C GLU A 637 8.14 -23.81 2.28
N HIS A 638 8.71 -23.24 1.22
CA HIS A 638 8.01 -22.30 0.35
C HIS A 638 6.80 -22.94 -0.34
N VAL A 639 6.96 -24.15 -0.90
CA VAL A 639 5.85 -24.90 -1.51
C VAL A 639 4.76 -25.21 -0.48
N TRP A 640 5.14 -25.53 0.76
CA TRP A 640 4.20 -25.78 1.84
C TRP A 640 3.32 -24.56 2.12
N ARG A 641 3.94 -23.38 2.22
CA ARG A 641 3.25 -22.11 2.47
C ARG A 641 2.28 -21.74 1.36
N GLN A 642 2.66 -21.94 0.10
CA GLN A 642 1.76 -21.69 -1.02
C GLN A 642 0.55 -22.63 -1.04
N LYS A 643 0.72 -23.87 -0.57
CA LYS A 643 -0.37 -24.86 -0.57
C LYS A 643 -1.30 -24.71 0.63
N PHE A 644 -0.74 -24.51 1.82
CA PHE A 644 -1.47 -24.61 3.10
C PHE A 644 -1.50 -23.30 3.89
N GLY A 645 -0.68 -22.31 3.56
CA GLY A 645 -0.55 -21.06 4.33
C GLY A 645 -1.62 -20.01 4.01
N GLU A 646 -2.33 -20.12 2.89
CA GLU A 646 -3.44 -19.23 2.52
C GLU A 646 -4.75 -19.68 3.18
N ASN A 647 -5.57 -18.73 3.67
CA ASN A 647 -6.90 -18.92 4.29
C ASN A 647 -6.93 -19.41 5.75
N GLY A 648 -5.97 -19.04 6.61
CA GLY A 648 -6.03 -19.29 8.06
C GLY A 648 -5.85 -20.74 8.55
N HIS A 649 -6.00 -21.72 7.66
CA HIS A 649 -5.92 -23.14 8.02
C HIS A 649 -4.48 -23.69 8.16
N GLY A 650 -3.46 -22.88 7.89
CA GLY A 650 -2.06 -23.31 7.95
C GLY A 650 -1.66 -23.88 9.32
N PHE A 651 -2.27 -23.38 10.39
CA PHE A 651 -2.08 -23.89 11.74
C PHE A 651 -2.47 -25.37 11.85
N PHE A 652 -3.70 -25.69 11.46
CA PHE A 652 -4.23 -27.05 11.55
C PHE A 652 -3.42 -28.04 10.70
N TYR A 653 -3.04 -27.65 9.48
CA TYR A 653 -2.22 -28.52 8.63
C TYR A 653 -0.84 -28.79 9.22
N LEU A 654 -0.18 -27.77 9.77
CA LEU A 654 1.15 -27.95 10.37
C LEU A 654 1.07 -28.86 11.60
N TRP A 655 0.11 -28.63 12.49
CA TRP A 655 -0.05 -29.43 13.70
C TRP A 655 -0.45 -30.87 13.41
N LYS A 656 -1.36 -31.10 12.45
CA LYS A 656 -1.67 -32.46 11.99
C LYS A 656 -0.43 -33.18 11.45
N GLN A 657 0.39 -32.48 10.67
CA GLN A 657 1.63 -33.05 10.12
C GLN A 657 2.71 -33.28 11.18
N ILE A 658 2.77 -32.46 12.25
CA ILE A 658 3.61 -32.72 13.42
C ILE A 658 3.20 -34.04 14.06
N ILE A 659 1.91 -34.20 14.35
CA ILE A 659 1.36 -35.38 15.02
C ILE A 659 1.62 -36.64 14.19
N GLU A 660 1.25 -36.63 12.90
CA GLU A 660 1.42 -37.76 11.98
C GLU A 660 2.87 -38.24 11.84
N GLN A 661 3.84 -37.33 11.97
CA GLN A 661 5.26 -37.65 11.81
C GLN A 661 5.94 -38.05 13.11
N HIS A 662 5.31 -37.78 14.26
CA HIS A 662 5.81 -38.16 15.58
C HIS A 662 5.05 -39.34 16.20
N SER A 663 3.85 -39.67 15.74
CA SER A 663 3.09 -40.87 16.14
C SER A 663 3.65 -42.19 15.58
N THR A 664 4.77 -42.14 14.84
CA THR A 664 5.49 -43.29 14.28
C THR A 664 6.78 -43.61 15.03
N PHE A 665 6.93 -43.13 16.28
CA PHE A 665 8.03 -43.45 17.18
C PHE A 665 7.53 -44.17 18.43
#